data_AF-A0A7W4WFE2-F1
#
_entry.id   AF-A0A7W4WFE2-F1
#
_cell.length_a   1.000
_cell.length_b   1.000
_cell.length_c   1.000
_cell.angle_alpha   90.00
_cell.angle_beta   90.00
_cell.angle_gamma   90.00
#
_symmetry.space_group_name_H-M   'P 1'
#
loop_
_entity.id
_entity.type
_entity.pdbx_description
1 polymer ?
#
loop_
_entity_poly.entity_id
_entity_poly.type
_entity_poly.pdbx_seq_one_letter_code
_entity_poly.pdbx_strand_id
1 'polypeptide(L)'
;MKSFIGVCMLLSWSLLAGQALAQNLVVQYRAADTSAGDNQIKPHLRIVNESSSSVPLSELTVRYWYTNEGGRPQNHWCDWSQIGCSNISGSFHSIPAVTGADNYLELSFSGGSIAAGGNTGDIQNRLAKDNWTSFDESDDYSFDPTKTAYANWDRITLYRNGSLVWGTEPDGASSGSSSSSSSSGSSSSSSSSSSSSSSSSSSSGSSSGGSFFNSSFELDAVDEQPAGWDNFIGWVFNNSNNISQPRYALVDDTRAFSGTKSVHFKGGAAPAQIVRALPPGTDTVYLRARVYMSKKLGNEAGDNHEHIMGIKATPDANDEIRFGQIKGHLGTNEVPSDDISPPQSQWFSGPEITANEWHCVEVGMLGGDRPYHELRAWVDGQLVHVIDSIDDWNNGGVGGNTRWLDGKFNYVMFGWHSFSNNNADVWMDDVVVADAPIGCDNPPSGSSSSSSSSSSSSSSSSSSSSSSASSSNSSSSSSSSGSSGSGSSSSSSSSSSSSGSGSSSSGGITVRARGTAGSEHINLVVGGSTVANWILSTGYQDYVYRGDATGEIQVEFDNDAGGRDVQVDYIQVNDETRQAENQSVNTGVWANNQCGGGSNSEWLHCNGHIGFGTTGSGSSSSSSSSSSSSSSGGLACGEPPSGFLAATAVEGANSTRTEASLYEGAVWIDGALYFSDFTFSAGFPSRIQKLTTAGVMTTQIADSGSNGLAVDAQGDIVAATHKYSGISRYEFTTGNRTAVASTYNGNVFNSPNDLAIANDGTIYFTDPDFQHDPAAGGQPVTGVYRIDVNGEVSLIDGSLNNPNGVALSPENDVLYVNGNSSVLRTYPIINGQVFPGTDLVQGLMVPDGMTVDCHGNIYIAEYNAQRLRVFGPNGSQLATISVDAKVTNAAFGGDDGKTLYITGEGRVWKIGLDVTGTPY
;
A
#
# COMPACT_ATOMS: atom_id res chain seq x y z
N MET A 1 -70.05 30.04 -42.46
CA MET A 1 -69.46 31.06 -43.35
C MET A 1 -67.93 30.87 -43.35
N LYS A 2 -67.36 30.58 -44.54
CA LYS A 2 -65.99 30.84 -45.07
C LYS A 2 -64.80 30.86 -44.07
N SER A 3 -63.81 29.96 -44.06
CA SER A 3 -62.81 29.45 -45.05
C SER A 3 -61.52 30.31 -45.19
N PHE A 4 -60.38 29.60 -45.38
CA PHE A 4 -58.98 29.95 -45.77
C PHE A 4 -57.90 29.82 -44.65
N ILE A 5 -57.10 28.73 -44.60
CA ILE A 5 -55.89 28.32 -45.37
C ILE A 5 -54.61 29.10 -44.95
N GLY A 6 -53.56 28.36 -44.55
CA GLY A 6 -52.21 28.89 -44.39
C GLY A 6 -51.21 27.91 -43.78
N VAL A 7 -50.59 27.08 -44.63
CA VAL A 7 -49.48 26.16 -44.37
C VAL A 7 -48.23 26.92 -43.87
N CYS A 8 -47.50 26.37 -42.90
CA CYS A 8 -46.09 26.75 -42.69
C CYS A 8 -45.22 25.48 -42.77
N MET A 9 -44.46 25.40 -43.86
CA MET A 9 -43.45 24.38 -44.15
C MET A 9 -42.15 24.66 -43.40
N LEU A 10 -41.45 23.57 -43.13
CA LEU A 10 -40.06 23.46 -42.72
C LEU A 10 -39.12 24.36 -43.55
N LEU A 11 -38.23 25.07 -42.85
CA LEU A 11 -36.94 25.49 -43.38
C LEU A 11 -35.88 25.14 -42.34
N SER A 12 -35.14 24.11 -42.68
CA SER A 12 -33.90 23.65 -42.07
C SER A 12 -32.86 24.78 -42.03
N TRP A 13 -32.45 25.16 -40.82
CA TRP A 13 -31.12 25.70 -40.59
C TRP A 13 -30.29 24.60 -39.93
N SER A 14 -29.42 24.01 -40.73
CA SER A 14 -28.26 23.27 -40.29
C SER A 14 -27.34 24.23 -39.53
N LEU A 15 -27.48 24.32 -38.21
CA LEU A 15 -26.40 24.77 -37.36
C LEU A 15 -25.40 23.62 -37.25
N LEU A 16 -24.25 23.79 -37.90
CA LEU A 16 -23.00 23.23 -37.42
C LEU A 16 -22.71 23.86 -36.05
N ALA A 17 -23.38 23.36 -35.01
CA ALA A 17 -22.85 23.46 -33.67
C ALA A 17 -21.77 22.38 -33.60
N GLY A 18 -20.52 22.77 -33.87
CA GLY A 18 -19.39 22.03 -33.34
C GLY A 18 -19.66 21.85 -31.85
N GLN A 19 -19.70 20.61 -31.39
CA GLN A 19 -19.85 20.30 -29.99
C GLN A 19 -18.72 21.01 -29.25
N ALA A 20 -19.04 22.12 -28.58
CA ALA A 20 -18.19 22.61 -27.52
C ALA A 20 -18.13 21.47 -26.50
N LEU A 21 -16.96 20.85 -26.38
CA LEU A 21 -16.67 19.92 -25.29
C LEU A 21 -17.12 20.61 -24.01
N ALA A 22 -18.01 19.98 -23.25
CA ALA A 22 -18.38 20.49 -21.94
C ALA A 22 -17.08 20.64 -21.13
N GLN A 23 -16.65 21.89 -20.92
CA GLN A 23 -15.42 22.19 -20.17
C GLN A 23 -15.74 21.99 -18.70
N ASN A 24 -15.42 20.81 -18.19
CA ASN A 24 -15.75 20.43 -16.81
C ASN A 24 -14.70 20.89 -15.79
N LEU A 25 -13.76 21.74 -16.20
CA LEU A 25 -12.73 22.33 -15.34
C LEU A 25 -12.65 23.83 -15.62
N VAL A 26 -12.50 24.63 -14.57
CA VAL A 26 -12.55 26.08 -14.63
C VAL A 26 -11.45 26.67 -13.75
N VAL A 27 -10.77 27.73 -14.21
CA VAL A 27 -9.86 28.51 -13.35
C VAL A 27 -10.57 29.78 -12.85
N GLN A 28 -10.57 29.95 -11.53
CA GLN A 28 -10.96 31.18 -10.86
C GLN A 28 -9.73 31.96 -10.45
N TYR A 29 -9.78 33.28 -10.60
CA TYR A 29 -8.70 34.20 -10.30
C TYR A 29 -9.17 35.34 -9.42
N ARG A 30 -8.26 35.83 -8.58
CA ARG A 30 -8.33 37.17 -7.99
C ARG A 30 -6.95 37.82 -7.99
N ALA A 31 -6.93 39.13 -8.23
CA ALA A 31 -5.77 40.00 -8.05
C ALA A 31 -5.59 40.25 -6.55
N ALA A 32 -4.61 39.60 -5.92
CA ALA A 32 -4.29 39.83 -4.51
C ALA A 32 -3.55 41.15 -4.29
N ASP A 33 -2.87 41.62 -5.34
CA ASP A 33 -2.38 42.98 -5.48
C ASP A 33 -3.07 43.63 -6.68
N THR A 34 -3.49 44.88 -6.55
CA THR A 34 -4.15 45.62 -7.65
C THR A 34 -3.26 46.72 -8.22
N SER A 35 -2.05 46.88 -7.67
CA SER A 35 -1.09 47.89 -8.11
C SER A 35 -0.25 47.36 -9.25
N ALA A 36 -0.57 47.78 -10.49
CA ALA A 36 0.11 47.33 -11.70
C ALA A 36 1.59 47.73 -11.86
N GLY A 37 2.23 48.31 -10.85
CA GLY A 37 3.61 48.81 -10.90
C GLY A 37 4.50 48.32 -9.77
N ASP A 38 4.10 47.25 -9.06
CA ASP A 38 4.87 46.71 -7.95
C ASP A 38 6.00 45.78 -8.40
N ASN A 39 6.91 45.44 -7.50
CA ASN A 39 7.99 44.47 -7.74
C ASN A 39 7.57 43.01 -7.56
N GLN A 40 6.28 42.76 -7.39
CA GLN A 40 5.70 41.44 -7.19
C GLN A 40 4.38 41.33 -7.95
N ILE A 41 4.20 40.23 -8.69
CA ILE A 41 2.89 39.83 -9.23
C ILE A 41 2.32 38.76 -8.30
N LYS A 42 1.04 38.88 -7.91
CA LYS A 42 0.39 37.97 -6.93
C LYS A 42 -0.90 37.34 -7.49
N PRO A 43 -0.81 36.38 -8.42
CA PRO A 43 -1.99 35.74 -8.98
C PRO A 43 -2.50 34.65 -8.03
N HIS A 44 -3.63 34.92 -7.38
CA HIS A 44 -4.29 33.96 -6.51
C HIS A 44 -5.36 33.20 -7.30
N LEU A 45 -5.30 31.87 -7.24
CA LEU A 45 -6.04 30.98 -8.15
C LEU A 45 -6.85 29.91 -7.40
N ARG A 46 -7.92 29.43 -8.04
CA ARG A 46 -8.57 28.15 -7.73
C ARG A 46 -8.85 27.40 -9.02
N ILE A 47 -8.62 26.10 -9.03
CA ILE A 47 -9.10 25.23 -10.11
C ILE A 47 -10.36 24.55 -9.60
N VAL A 48 -11.48 24.73 -10.31
CA VAL A 48 -12.79 24.16 -10.00
C VAL A 48 -13.04 22.99 -10.94
N ASN A 49 -13.41 21.84 -10.39
CA ASN A 49 -13.84 20.67 -11.13
C ASN A 49 -15.37 20.61 -11.12
N GLU A 50 -15.98 20.94 -12.25
CA GLU A 50 -17.43 20.87 -12.45
C GLU A 50 -17.89 19.48 -12.95
N SER A 51 -16.96 18.53 -13.14
CA SER A 51 -17.29 17.18 -13.56
C SER A 51 -17.86 16.32 -12.42
N SER A 52 -18.46 15.19 -12.79
CA SER A 52 -18.97 14.17 -11.85
C SER A 52 -17.90 13.17 -11.39
N SER A 53 -16.64 13.37 -11.76
CA SER A 53 -15.52 12.49 -11.45
C SER A 53 -14.37 13.27 -10.83
N SER A 54 -13.54 12.66 -9.99
CA SER A 54 -12.33 13.32 -9.50
C SER A 54 -11.36 13.60 -10.65
N VAL A 55 -10.63 14.72 -10.58
CA VAL A 55 -9.55 15.07 -11.49
C VAL A 55 -8.25 15.12 -10.71
N PRO A 56 -7.29 14.21 -10.97
CA PRO A 56 -5.97 14.27 -10.36
C PRO A 56 -5.27 15.58 -10.71
N LEU A 57 -4.68 16.24 -9.71
CA LEU A 57 -3.97 17.51 -9.93
C LEU A 57 -2.68 17.31 -10.71
N SER A 58 -2.06 16.13 -10.61
CA SER A 58 -0.88 15.76 -11.39
C SER A 58 -1.10 15.77 -12.90
N GLU A 59 -2.35 15.66 -13.35
CA GLU A 59 -2.70 15.79 -14.75
C GLU A 59 -2.80 17.26 -15.19
N LEU A 60 -2.80 18.23 -14.26
CA LEU A 60 -3.11 19.62 -14.55
C LEU A 60 -1.86 20.53 -14.58
N THR A 61 -1.87 21.51 -15.48
CA THR A 61 -1.00 22.69 -15.39
C THR A 61 -1.78 23.97 -15.62
N VAL A 62 -1.37 25.07 -14.97
CA VAL A 62 -2.01 26.39 -15.12
C VAL A 62 -0.99 27.40 -15.61
N ARG A 63 -1.31 28.21 -16.63
CA ARG A 63 -0.46 29.28 -17.13
C ARG A 63 -1.03 30.66 -16.88
N TYR A 64 -0.26 31.50 -16.21
CA TYR A 64 -0.49 32.94 -16.04
C TYR A 64 0.44 33.70 -17.02
N TRP A 65 -0.14 34.47 -17.94
CA TRP A 65 0.52 35.13 -19.07
C TRP A 65 0.75 36.61 -18.80
N TYR A 66 1.97 37.08 -19.02
CA TYR A 66 2.42 38.42 -18.64
C TYR A 66 3.67 38.84 -19.44
N THR A 67 4.06 40.10 -19.34
CA THR A 67 5.31 40.63 -19.89
C THR A 67 6.41 40.64 -18.82
N ASN A 68 7.64 40.27 -19.20
CA ASN A 68 8.81 40.33 -18.33
C ASN A 68 9.68 41.50 -18.75
N GLU A 69 9.36 42.70 -18.25
CA GLU A 69 10.06 43.92 -18.66
C GLU A 69 11.55 43.81 -18.32
N GLY A 70 12.37 43.87 -19.37
CA GLY A 70 13.82 43.75 -19.25
C GLY A 70 14.37 42.32 -19.25
N GLY A 71 13.53 41.30 -19.47
CA GLY A 71 13.94 39.91 -19.69
C GLY A 71 14.75 39.33 -18.54
N ARG A 72 14.38 39.67 -17.30
CA ARG A 72 15.15 39.30 -16.10
C ARG A 72 14.79 37.89 -15.62
N PRO A 73 15.72 37.18 -14.96
CA PRO A 73 15.38 35.98 -14.20
C PRO A 73 14.35 36.29 -13.10
N GLN A 74 13.52 35.31 -12.80
CA GLN A 74 12.37 35.46 -11.89
C GLN A 74 12.35 34.32 -10.89
N ASN A 75 11.76 34.58 -9.73
CA ASN A 75 11.53 33.61 -8.68
C ASN A 75 10.03 33.48 -8.41
N HIS A 76 9.57 32.27 -8.11
CA HIS A 76 8.20 31.97 -7.71
C HIS A 76 8.18 31.46 -6.28
N TRP A 77 7.12 31.83 -5.56
CA TRP A 77 6.79 31.30 -4.25
C TRP A 77 5.30 30.97 -4.18
N CYS A 78 4.99 29.85 -3.55
CA CYS A 78 3.66 29.58 -3.03
C CYS A 78 3.63 30.09 -1.58
N ASP A 79 2.90 31.18 -1.34
CA ASP A 79 2.79 31.80 -0.01
C ASP A 79 1.79 31.02 0.87
N TRP A 80 0.76 30.41 0.28
CA TRP A 80 -0.19 29.51 0.95
C TRP A 80 -0.97 28.67 -0.07
N SER A 81 -1.27 27.41 0.26
CA SER A 81 -2.17 26.58 -0.54
C SER A 81 -2.85 25.51 0.29
N GLN A 82 -4.17 25.32 0.08
CA GLN A 82 -4.95 24.27 0.74
C GLN A 82 -4.54 22.85 0.31
N ILE A 83 -4.00 22.71 -0.90
CA ILE A 83 -3.43 21.45 -1.42
C ILE A 83 -1.95 21.27 -1.06
N GLY A 84 -1.39 22.20 -0.27
CA GLY A 84 0.01 22.20 0.18
C GLY A 84 0.96 22.82 -0.84
N CYS A 85 1.76 23.80 -0.42
CA CYS A 85 2.74 24.44 -1.29
C CYS A 85 3.88 23.51 -1.74
N SER A 86 4.16 22.44 -0.99
CA SER A 86 5.11 21.39 -1.40
C SER A 86 4.64 20.61 -2.63
N ASN A 87 3.33 20.66 -2.94
CA ASN A 87 2.75 20.01 -4.11
C ASN A 87 2.64 20.93 -5.32
N ILE A 88 3.14 22.18 -5.24
CA ILE A 88 3.04 23.17 -6.31
C ILE A 88 4.45 23.60 -6.72
N SER A 89 4.76 23.45 -8.00
CA SER A 89 6.00 23.96 -8.59
C SER A 89 5.67 25.02 -9.62
N GLY A 90 6.39 26.15 -9.57
CA GLY A 90 6.30 27.21 -10.57
C GLY A 90 7.52 27.17 -11.50
N SER A 91 7.27 27.23 -12.81
CA SER A 91 8.31 27.36 -13.83
C SER A 91 8.00 28.52 -14.77
N PHE A 92 9.04 29.19 -15.27
CA PHE A 92 8.92 30.35 -16.15
C PHE A 92 9.29 29.98 -17.58
N HIS A 93 8.46 30.39 -18.53
CA HIS A 93 8.66 30.09 -19.95
C HIS A 93 8.52 31.37 -20.77
N SER A 94 9.49 31.61 -21.67
CA SER A 94 9.43 32.71 -22.62
C SER A 94 8.78 32.26 -23.92
N ILE A 95 7.96 33.14 -24.51
CA ILE A 95 7.29 32.94 -25.79
C ILE A 95 7.68 34.05 -26.77
N PRO A 96 7.48 33.88 -28.09
CA PRO A 96 7.51 35.01 -29.01
C PRO A 96 6.56 36.10 -28.51
N ALA A 97 7.05 37.34 -28.42
CA ALA A 97 6.27 38.45 -27.88
C ALA A 97 4.95 38.62 -28.66
N VAL A 98 3.84 38.55 -27.93
CA VAL A 98 2.48 38.77 -28.40
C VAL A 98 1.84 39.90 -27.60
N THR A 99 0.64 40.32 -27.96
CA THR A 99 -0.02 41.43 -27.25
C THR A 99 -0.32 41.02 -25.80
N GLY A 100 0.40 41.65 -24.87
CA GLY A 100 0.28 41.46 -23.42
C GLY A 100 0.95 40.23 -22.84
N ALA A 101 1.78 39.52 -23.61
CA ALA A 101 2.61 38.46 -23.04
C ALA A 101 3.89 38.25 -23.85
N ASP A 102 5.01 38.11 -23.15
CA ASP A 102 6.24 37.51 -23.68
C ASP A 102 6.74 36.37 -22.78
N ASN A 103 6.07 36.14 -21.64
CA ASN A 103 6.33 35.06 -20.71
C ASN A 103 5.03 34.49 -20.11
N TYR A 104 5.14 33.29 -19.55
CA TYR A 104 4.14 32.77 -18.62
C TYR A 104 4.77 32.05 -17.43
N LEU A 105 4.07 32.12 -16.30
CA LEU A 105 4.31 31.27 -15.12
C LEU A 105 3.43 30.04 -15.30
N GLU A 106 4.05 28.86 -15.39
CA GLU A 106 3.36 27.58 -15.38
C GLU A 106 3.43 26.97 -13.98
N LEU A 107 2.26 26.73 -13.40
CA LEU A 107 2.11 25.95 -12.17
C LEU A 107 1.85 24.50 -12.54
N SER A 108 2.65 23.59 -11.98
CA SER A 108 2.44 22.14 -12.04
C SER A 108 2.19 21.59 -10.64
N PHE A 109 1.50 20.45 -10.58
CA PHE A 109 1.13 19.83 -9.30
C PHE A 109 1.71 18.42 -9.20
N SER A 110 2.33 18.07 -8.07
CA SER A 110 2.95 16.75 -7.85
C SER A 110 2.09 15.81 -7.00
N GLY A 111 0.99 16.31 -6.42
CA GLY A 111 0.11 15.52 -5.57
C GLY A 111 -1.26 16.16 -5.33
N GLY A 112 -2.25 15.34 -5.00
CA GLY A 112 -3.63 15.73 -4.73
C GLY A 112 -4.60 15.51 -5.91
N SER A 113 -5.90 15.70 -5.65
CA SER A 113 -6.94 15.66 -6.67
C SER A 113 -8.05 16.65 -6.35
N ILE A 114 -8.78 17.10 -7.37
CA ILE A 114 -9.98 17.92 -7.23
C ILE A 114 -11.18 16.99 -7.34
N ALA A 115 -11.91 16.77 -6.24
CA ALA A 115 -13.12 15.97 -6.24
C ALA A 115 -14.17 16.51 -7.25
N ALA A 116 -15.10 15.64 -7.67
CA ALA A 116 -16.25 16.03 -8.47
C ALA A 116 -17.03 17.19 -7.81
N GLY A 117 -17.30 18.26 -8.56
CA GLY A 117 -17.92 19.48 -8.02
C GLY A 117 -17.03 20.32 -7.08
N GLY A 118 -15.78 19.92 -6.84
CA GLY A 118 -14.86 20.53 -5.88
C GLY A 118 -13.96 21.61 -6.48
N ASN A 119 -13.06 22.17 -5.66
CA ASN A 119 -11.97 23.03 -6.13
C ASN A 119 -10.71 22.87 -5.26
N THR A 120 -9.58 23.38 -5.74
CA THR A 120 -8.27 23.30 -5.06
C THR A 120 -8.16 24.09 -3.75
N GLY A 121 -9.16 24.87 -3.38
CA GLY A 121 -8.97 25.95 -2.42
C GLY A 121 -8.08 27.07 -2.98
N ASP A 122 -7.77 28.06 -2.14
CA ASP A 122 -6.95 29.21 -2.52
C ASP A 122 -5.49 28.78 -2.76
N ILE A 123 -4.95 29.07 -3.94
CA ILE A 123 -3.54 28.92 -4.28
C ILE A 123 -2.96 30.33 -4.37
N GLN A 124 -2.22 30.72 -3.34
CA GLN A 124 -1.64 32.05 -3.20
C GLN A 124 -0.22 32.04 -3.76
N ASN A 125 -0.08 32.48 -5.01
CA ASN A 125 1.22 32.57 -5.68
C ASN A 125 1.75 34.00 -5.63
N ARG A 126 3.08 34.09 -5.61
CA ARG A 126 3.82 35.34 -5.79
C ARG A 126 5.04 35.10 -6.64
N LEU A 127 5.33 36.03 -7.55
CA LEU A 127 6.58 36.05 -8.30
C LEU A 127 7.24 37.43 -8.25
N ALA A 128 8.56 37.46 -8.36
CA ALA A 128 9.37 38.67 -8.43
C ALA A 128 10.57 38.49 -9.36
N LYS A 129 11.05 39.57 -9.99
CA LYS A 129 12.37 39.59 -10.64
C LYS A 129 13.46 39.35 -9.58
N ASP A 130 14.54 38.67 -9.95
CA ASP A 130 15.66 38.36 -9.04
C ASP A 130 16.26 39.58 -8.32
N ASN A 131 16.19 40.74 -8.95
CA ASN A 131 16.67 42.02 -8.45
C ASN A 131 15.58 42.92 -7.85
N TRP A 132 14.34 42.44 -7.72
CA TRP A 132 13.20 43.17 -7.17
C TRP A 132 12.84 44.47 -7.90
N THR A 133 13.18 44.60 -9.20
CA THR A 133 12.67 45.70 -10.04
C THR A 133 11.19 45.50 -10.36
N SER A 134 10.46 46.61 -10.51
CA SER A 134 9.02 46.58 -10.77
C SER A 134 8.65 45.88 -12.09
N PHE A 135 7.48 45.26 -12.10
CA PHE A 135 6.74 44.90 -13.31
C PHE A 135 5.86 46.07 -13.76
N ASP A 136 5.40 46.01 -15.01
CA ASP A 136 4.22 46.75 -15.47
C ASP A 136 3.13 45.72 -15.74
N GLU A 137 2.18 45.55 -14.82
CA GLU A 137 1.07 44.60 -15.03
C GLU A 137 -0.05 45.22 -15.87
N SER A 138 0.06 46.50 -16.27
CA SER A 138 -1.04 47.19 -16.97
C SER A 138 -1.22 46.74 -18.42
N ASP A 139 -0.18 46.14 -19.00
CA ASP A 139 -0.21 45.48 -20.30
C ASP A 139 -0.24 43.94 -20.22
N ASP A 140 -0.22 43.34 -19.02
CA ASP A 140 -0.27 41.89 -18.84
C ASP A 140 -1.59 41.25 -19.29
N TYR A 141 -1.48 40.13 -20.00
CA TYR A 141 -2.64 39.43 -20.54
C TYR A 141 -3.52 38.84 -19.44
N SER A 142 -2.94 38.22 -18.41
CA SER A 142 -3.71 37.58 -17.35
C SER A 142 -4.14 38.52 -16.22
N PHE A 143 -3.64 39.75 -16.16
CA PHE A 143 -3.91 40.69 -15.07
C PHE A 143 -5.22 41.46 -15.29
N ASP A 144 -6.01 41.62 -14.23
CA ASP A 144 -7.12 42.58 -14.18
C ASP A 144 -7.30 43.09 -12.73
N PRO A 145 -6.98 44.37 -12.46
CA PRO A 145 -7.00 44.92 -11.10
C PRO A 145 -8.42 45.02 -10.52
N THR A 146 -9.47 44.83 -11.34
CA THR A 146 -10.85 44.82 -10.86
C THR A 146 -11.26 43.49 -10.24
N LYS A 147 -10.49 42.41 -10.45
CA LYS A 147 -10.77 41.06 -9.93
C LYS A 147 -10.35 40.92 -8.46
N THR A 148 -10.99 41.68 -7.57
CA THR A 148 -10.69 41.67 -6.13
C THR A 148 -11.29 40.49 -5.36
N ALA A 149 -12.12 39.69 -6.01
CA ALA A 149 -12.69 38.44 -5.48
C ALA A 149 -12.64 37.34 -6.55
N TYR A 150 -12.67 36.08 -6.11
CA TYR A 150 -12.61 34.94 -7.00
C TYR A 150 -13.75 34.95 -8.02
N ALA A 151 -13.38 34.96 -9.29
CA ALA A 151 -14.29 34.84 -10.42
C ALA A 151 -13.66 33.97 -11.50
N ASN A 152 -14.49 33.29 -12.29
CA ASN A 152 -14.03 32.56 -13.47
C ASN A 152 -13.25 33.53 -14.38
N TRP A 153 -12.06 33.11 -14.78
CA TRP A 153 -11.15 33.96 -15.54
C TRP A 153 -10.53 33.15 -16.66
N ASP A 154 -10.89 33.53 -17.88
CA ASP A 154 -10.52 32.84 -19.12
C ASP A 154 -9.20 33.36 -19.71
N ARG A 155 -8.61 34.42 -19.14
CA ARG A 155 -7.26 34.90 -19.49
C ARG A 155 -6.15 34.19 -18.72
N ILE A 156 -6.48 33.13 -17.98
CA ILE A 156 -5.55 32.15 -17.41
C ILE A 156 -5.96 30.79 -17.94
N THR A 157 -4.98 30.04 -18.45
CA THR A 157 -5.25 28.78 -19.17
C THR A 157 -4.94 27.56 -18.31
N LEU A 158 -5.81 26.55 -18.35
CA LEU A 158 -5.63 25.26 -17.71
C LEU A 158 -5.42 24.19 -18.77
N TYR A 159 -4.46 23.31 -18.54
CA TYR A 159 -4.19 22.15 -19.37
C TYR A 159 -4.42 20.89 -18.54
N ARG A 160 -4.91 19.84 -19.18
CA ARG A 160 -4.98 18.49 -18.64
C ARG A 160 -4.21 17.55 -19.56
N ASN A 161 -3.19 16.89 -19.05
CA ASN A 161 -2.27 16.04 -19.82
C ASN A 161 -1.75 16.76 -21.08
N GLY A 162 -1.36 18.02 -20.92
CA GLY A 162 -0.84 18.88 -21.99
C GLY A 162 -1.88 19.45 -22.96
N SER A 163 -3.15 19.07 -22.86
CA SER A 163 -4.24 19.59 -23.71
C SER A 163 -4.96 20.76 -23.04
N LEU A 164 -5.20 21.86 -23.77
CA LEU A 164 -5.94 23.01 -23.25
C LEU A 164 -7.39 22.63 -22.92
N VAL A 165 -7.79 22.78 -21.67
CA VAL A 165 -9.14 22.43 -21.17
C VAL A 165 -9.93 23.60 -20.58
N TRP A 166 -9.27 24.73 -20.28
CA TRP A 166 -9.92 26.00 -19.88
C TRP A 166 -9.10 27.22 -20.29
N GLY A 167 -9.78 28.33 -20.58
CA GLY A 167 -9.18 29.62 -20.90
C GLY A 167 -8.78 29.80 -22.37
N THR A 168 -8.27 30.98 -22.70
CA THR A 168 -7.83 31.38 -24.04
C THR A 168 -6.38 31.86 -23.95
N GLU A 169 -5.48 31.20 -24.67
CA GLU A 169 -4.09 31.67 -24.82
C GLU A 169 -4.05 33.05 -25.50
N PRO A 170 -3.03 33.89 -25.23
CA PRO A 170 -2.84 35.13 -25.98
C PRO A 170 -2.69 34.86 -27.48
N ASP A 171 -3.31 35.69 -28.32
CA ASP A 171 -3.27 35.52 -29.77
C ASP A 171 -1.82 35.48 -30.30
N GLY A 172 -1.45 34.35 -30.89
CA GLY A 172 -0.10 34.11 -31.43
C GLY A 172 0.85 33.32 -30.52
N ALA A 173 0.41 32.91 -29.32
CA ALA A 173 1.23 32.12 -28.39
C ALA A 173 1.39 30.64 -28.82
N SER A 174 0.41 30.05 -29.53
CA SER A 174 0.45 28.65 -29.98
C SER A 174 1.07 28.48 -31.37
N SER A 175 2.39 28.35 -31.43
CA SER A 175 3.14 27.83 -32.60
C SER A 175 4.57 27.43 -32.18
N GLY A 176 4.90 26.13 -32.12
CA GLY A 176 6.27 25.74 -31.77
C GLY A 176 6.63 24.25 -31.63
N SER A 177 6.04 23.32 -32.37
CA SER A 177 6.70 22.04 -32.69
C SER A 177 7.47 22.20 -34.00
N SER A 178 8.81 22.34 -33.97
CA SER A 178 9.79 21.75 -34.93
C SER A 178 11.20 22.41 -34.91
N SER A 179 12.20 21.53 -34.87
CA SER A 179 13.52 21.55 -35.57
C SER A 179 14.52 22.70 -35.39
N SER A 180 15.65 22.35 -34.74
CA SER A 180 17.07 22.62 -35.08
C SER A 180 17.51 24.00 -35.60
N SER A 181 18.43 24.63 -34.86
CA SER A 181 19.70 25.13 -35.43
C SER A 181 20.73 25.47 -34.34
N SER A 182 21.95 25.02 -34.58
CA SER A 182 23.20 25.23 -33.85
C SER A 182 23.71 26.68 -33.82
N SER A 183 24.27 27.10 -32.68
CA SER A 183 25.45 28.00 -32.57
C SER A 183 25.89 28.08 -31.10
N SER A 184 26.94 27.39 -30.67
CA SER A 184 28.32 27.91 -30.51
C SER A 184 28.42 29.24 -29.73
N GLY A 185 28.98 29.20 -28.51
CA GLY A 185 29.36 30.38 -27.74
C GLY A 185 30.05 30.05 -26.43
N SER A 186 31.38 30.08 -26.45
CA SER A 186 32.33 29.73 -25.38
C SER A 186 32.45 30.78 -24.27
N SER A 187 33.28 30.45 -23.25
CA SER A 187 34.02 31.29 -22.26
C SER A 187 33.41 31.32 -20.84
N SER A 188 33.99 30.58 -19.86
CA SER A 188 35.13 30.92 -18.95
C SER A 188 34.77 32.08 -17.98
N SER A 189 35.01 32.08 -16.67
CA SER A 189 35.95 31.38 -15.78
C SER A 189 35.76 31.93 -14.35
N SER A 190 36.18 31.15 -13.33
CA SER A 190 36.81 31.60 -12.04
C SER A 190 36.03 32.53 -11.09
N SER A 191 36.09 32.48 -9.76
CA SER A 191 36.74 31.65 -8.72
C SER A 191 36.40 32.30 -7.36
N SER A 192 36.71 31.59 -6.27
CA SER A 192 37.03 32.08 -4.91
C SER A 192 35.91 32.47 -3.93
N SER A 193 35.56 31.49 -3.08
CA SER A 193 35.79 31.45 -1.62
C SER A 193 35.69 32.74 -0.77
N SER A 194 34.82 32.72 0.25
CA SER A 194 35.25 32.88 1.64
C SER A 194 34.13 32.54 2.64
N SER A 195 34.57 31.98 3.75
CA SER A 195 33.87 31.33 4.85
C SER A 195 33.69 32.25 6.07
N SER A 196 32.59 32.11 6.81
CA SER A 196 32.58 32.19 8.28
C SER A 196 31.31 31.63 8.93
N SER A 197 31.46 30.44 9.54
CA SER A 197 30.97 29.94 10.84
C SER A 197 30.28 30.96 11.78
N SER A 198 29.33 30.64 12.68
CA SER A 198 28.94 29.39 13.38
C SER A 198 27.76 29.69 14.32
N SER A 199 26.87 28.74 14.58
CA SER A 199 26.61 28.21 15.94
C SER A 199 25.58 27.08 15.91
N SER A 200 26.08 25.89 16.20
CA SER A 200 25.39 24.62 16.39
C SER A 200 24.93 24.47 17.84
N SER A 201 23.75 23.88 18.04
CA SER A 201 23.34 23.21 19.28
C SER A 201 22.81 21.83 18.93
N SER A 202 23.49 20.83 19.47
CA SER A 202 23.31 19.40 19.28
C SER A 202 22.26 18.83 20.22
N SER A 203 21.40 17.95 19.71
CA SER A 203 20.68 16.95 20.51
C SER A 203 20.55 15.65 19.71
N SER A 204 21.21 14.63 20.22
CA SER A 204 21.31 13.27 19.72
C SER A 204 19.94 12.58 19.73
N GLY A 205 19.54 11.99 18.60
CA GLY A 205 18.36 11.16 18.46
C GLY A 205 18.76 9.78 17.97
N SER A 206 18.45 8.76 18.76
CA SER A 206 18.62 7.35 18.39
C SER A 206 17.46 6.93 17.49
N SER A 207 17.79 6.42 16.30
CA SER A 207 16.87 6.04 15.21
C SER A 207 16.33 4.61 15.38
N SER A 208 15.03 4.45 15.16
CA SER A 208 14.35 3.17 14.88
C SER A 208 13.98 3.15 13.39
N GLY A 209 14.45 2.14 12.67
CA GLY A 209 14.61 2.20 11.21
C GLY A 209 13.34 2.19 10.36
N GLY A 210 13.35 2.97 9.28
CA GLY A 210 12.32 3.07 8.23
C GLY A 210 12.93 3.14 6.82
N SER A 211 12.13 2.82 5.80
CA SER A 211 12.55 2.95 4.39
C SER A 211 12.82 4.42 4.04
N PHE A 212 13.96 4.69 3.39
CA PHE A 212 14.31 6.02 2.88
C PHE A 212 13.50 6.37 1.63
N PHE A 213 13.39 5.43 0.67
CA PHE A 213 12.53 5.54 -0.51
C PHE A 213 12.39 4.20 -1.24
N ASN A 214 11.35 4.09 -2.07
CA ASN A 214 11.10 2.97 -2.97
C ASN A 214 10.84 3.48 -4.41
N SER A 215 11.02 2.61 -5.41
CA SER A 215 10.73 2.91 -6.82
C SER A 215 10.34 1.63 -7.56
N SER A 216 9.07 1.53 -7.94
CA SER A 216 8.54 0.46 -8.82
C SER A 216 8.46 0.87 -10.29
N PHE A 217 8.76 2.13 -10.62
CA PHE A 217 8.76 2.68 -11.98
C PHE A 217 7.42 2.66 -12.76
N GLU A 218 6.36 2.09 -12.20
CA GLU A 218 5.05 1.96 -12.86
C GLU A 218 4.42 3.30 -13.27
N LEU A 219 4.70 4.37 -12.51
CA LEU A 219 4.18 5.71 -12.77
C LEU A 219 5.06 6.53 -13.72
N ASP A 220 6.26 6.06 -14.05
CA ASP A 220 7.20 6.80 -14.90
C ASP A 220 6.91 6.58 -16.39
N ALA A 221 7.35 7.52 -17.23
CA ALA A 221 7.19 7.44 -18.68
C ALA A 221 8.29 6.56 -19.31
N VAL A 222 7.90 5.66 -20.23
CA VAL A 222 8.83 4.80 -20.98
C VAL A 222 9.75 5.65 -21.84
N ASP A 223 11.00 5.21 -22.01
CA ASP A 223 12.08 5.92 -22.71
C ASP A 223 12.50 7.24 -22.06
N GLU A 224 12.07 7.50 -20.83
CA GLU A 224 12.47 8.68 -20.05
C GLU A 224 13.30 8.30 -18.81
N GLN A 225 13.97 9.32 -18.25
CA GLN A 225 14.66 9.20 -16.97
C GLN A 225 13.65 8.96 -15.84
N PRO A 226 13.84 7.96 -14.96
CA PRO A 226 12.94 7.72 -13.84
C PRO A 226 12.81 8.94 -12.92
N ALA A 227 11.61 9.27 -12.45
CA ALA A 227 11.39 10.43 -11.61
C ALA A 227 12.15 10.34 -10.27
N GLY A 228 12.80 11.44 -9.88
CA GLY A 228 13.57 11.51 -8.64
C GLY A 228 14.94 10.81 -8.67
N TRP A 229 15.36 10.33 -9.84
CA TRP A 229 16.67 9.74 -10.09
C TRP A 229 17.42 10.57 -11.12
N ASP A 230 18.74 10.74 -10.94
CA ASP A 230 19.60 11.39 -11.92
C ASP A 230 20.35 10.36 -12.76
N ASN A 231 20.37 10.56 -14.08
CA ASN A 231 21.10 9.68 -14.99
C ASN A 231 22.59 10.03 -15.06
N PHE A 232 23.44 9.05 -14.79
CA PHE A 232 24.88 9.14 -14.86
C PHE A 232 25.42 8.22 -15.96
N ILE A 233 25.68 8.79 -17.13
CA ILE A 233 26.15 8.05 -18.33
C ILE A 233 27.56 8.50 -18.68
N GLY A 234 28.53 7.60 -18.64
CA GLY A 234 29.90 7.92 -19.05
C GLY A 234 30.56 9.00 -18.22
N TRP A 235 30.32 8.97 -16.91
CA TRP A 235 30.90 9.87 -15.92
C TRP A 235 30.33 11.30 -15.93
N VAL A 236 29.19 11.51 -16.59
CA VAL A 236 28.51 12.81 -16.61
C VAL A 236 27.02 12.62 -16.36
N PHE A 237 26.42 13.62 -15.72
CA PHE A 237 24.97 13.76 -15.69
C PHE A 237 24.46 13.95 -17.12
N ASN A 238 23.52 13.11 -17.53
CA ASN A 238 23.06 13.08 -18.90
C ASN A 238 21.54 12.93 -18.98
N ASN A 239 20.85 14.07 -19.09
CA ASN A 239 19.40 14.14 -19.23
C ASN A 239 18.94 14.00 -20.69
N SER A 240 19.86 13.74 -21.63
CA SER A 240 19.56 13.58 -23.07
C SER A 240 19.68 12.13 -23.55
N ASN A 241 19.92 11.18 -22.63
CA ASN A 241 20.06 9.77 -22.97
C ASN A 241 18.73 9.24 -23.55
N ASN A 242 18.82 8.46 -24.62
CA ASN A 242 17.68 7.86 -25.30
C ASN A 242 18.08 6.48 -25.85
N ILE A 243 17.11 5.67 -26.24
CA ILE A 243 17.32 4.28 -26.65
C ILE A 243 18.25 4.10 -27.87
N SER A 244 18.48 5.15 -28.67
CA SER A 244 19.41 5.11 -29.81
C SER A 244 20.89 5.28 -29.42
N GLN A 245 21.16 5.74 -28.20
CA GLN A 245 22.52 5.89 -27.71
C GLN A 245 23.13 4.52 -27.36
N PRO A 246 24.45 4.35 -27.50
CA PRO A 246 25.11 3.08 -27.16
C PRO A 246 25.02 2.76 -25.66
N ARG A 247 24.69 3.76 -24.82
CA ARG A 247 24.50 3.62 -23.38
C ARG A 247 23.35 4.52 -22.92
N TYR A 248 22.50 4.00 -22.04
CA TYR A 248 21.38 4.72 -21.45
C TYR A 248 20.94 4.06 -20.14
N ALA A 249 20.09 4.76 -19.40
CA ALA A 249 19.44 4.32 -18.17
C ALA A 249 18.04 4.95 -18.18
N LEU A 250 17.03 4.21 -18.64
CA LEU A 250 15.70 4.75 -18.95
C LEU A 250 14.64 3.76 -18.50
N VAL A 251 13.45 4.26 -18.22
CA VAL A 251 12.29 3.43 -17.94
C VAL A 251 11.94 2.63 -19.19
N ASP A 252 11.65 1.36 -19.00
CA ASP A 252 11.48 0.35 -20.04
C ASP A 252 10.25 -0.50 -19.71
N ASP A 253 9.44 -0.78 -20.72
CA ASP A 253 8.23 -1.61 -20.61
C ASP A 253 8.39 -2.97 -21.29
N THR A 254 9.60 -3.30 -21.73
CA THR A 254 9.88 -4.57 -22.41
C THR A 254 10.12 -5.70 -21.42
N ARG A 255 10.45 -5.35 -20.17
CA ARG A 255 10.70 -6.30 -19.10
C ARG A 255 10.44 -5.63 -17.75
N ALA A 256 9.64 -6.28 -16.91
CA ALA A 256 9.43 -5.91 -15.53
C ALA A 256 9.39 -7.17 -14.66
N PHE A 257 9.71 -7.03 -13.37
CA PHE A 257 9.57 -8.11 -12.39
C PHE A 257 8.16 -8.07 -11.81
N SER A 258 7.71 -6.88 -11.41
CA SER A 258 6.34 -6.60 -11.00
C SER A 258 5.73 -5.55 -11.95
N GLY A 259 4.40 -5.53 -12.07
CA GLY A 259 3.72 -4.56 -12.94
C GLY A 259 4.11 -4.65 -14.42
N THR A 260 4.40 -3.51 -15.02
CA THR A 260 4.61 -3.34 -16.47
C THR A 260 5.88 -2.60 -16.84
N LYS A 261 6.57 -1.95 -15.90
CA LYS A 261 7.76 -1.14 -16.19
C LYS A 261 8.89 -1.45 -15.23
N SER A 262 10.11 -1.28 -15.71
CA SER A 262 11.31 -1.28 -14.88
C SER A 262 12.29 -0.23 -15.41
N VAL A 263 13.46 -0.08 -14.79
CA VAL A 263 14.55 0.72 -15.36
C VAL A 263 15.54 -0.18 -16.11
N HIS A 264 15.85 0.18 -17.35
CA HIS A 264 16.78 -0.53 -18.21
C HIS A 264 18.08 0.28 -18.39
N PHE A 265 19.19 -0.35 -18.00
CA PHE A 265 20.54 0.13 -18.20
C PHE A 265 21.21 -0.61 -19.35
N LYS A 266 21.67 0.15 -20.33
CA LYS A 266 22.58 -0.32 -21.37
C LYS A 266 23.98 0.16 -21.04
N GLY A 267 24.76 -0.70 -20.37
CA GLY A 267 26.07 -0.33 -19.84
C GLY A 267 27.23 -1.02 -20.54
N GLY A 268 28.45 -0.53 -20.27
CA GLY A 268 29.69 -1.12 -20.78
C GLY A 268 30.91 -0.69 -19.98
N ALA A 269 32.03 -0.49 -20.67
CA ALA A 269 33.28 0.01 -20.09
C ALA A 269 33.16 1.37 -19.36
N ALA A 270 32.12 2.14 -19.71
CA ALA A 270 31.80 3.39 -19.05
C ALA A 270 30.38 3.28 -18.50
N PRO A 271 30.11 3.85 -17.31
CA PRO A 271 28.92 3.52 -16.54
C PRO A 271 27.64 3.97 -17.26
N ALA A 272 26.56 3.22 -17.03
CA ALA A 272 25.19 3.66 -17.18
C ALA A 272 24.49 3.42 -15.84
N GLN A 273 24.18 4.48 -15.11
CA GLN A 273 23.68 4.40 -13.74
C GLN A 273 22.59 5.43 -13.50
N ILE A 274 21.73 5.15 -12.53
CA ILE A 274 20.90 6.14 -11.85
C ILE A 274 21.49 6.41 -10.47
N VAL A 275 21.44 7.66 -10.03
CA VAL A 275 21.89 8.09 -8.70
C VAL A 275 20.81 8.89 -7.98
N ARG A 276 20.73 8.75 -6.66
CA ARG A 276 19.80 9.51 -5.81
C ARG A 276 20.42 9.82 -4.46
N ALA A 277 20.16 11.01 -3.94
CA ALA A 277 20.68 11.46 -2.65
C ALA A 277 20.07 10.65 -1.48
N LEU A 278 20.90 10.32 -0.50
CA LEU A 278 20.48 9.75 0.78
C LEU A 278 20.09 10.86 1.78
N PRO A 279 19.25 10.56 2.77
CA PRO A 279 18.98 11.49 3.86
C PRO A 279 20.27 11.92 4.58
N PRO A 280 20.41 13.20 4.97
CA PRO A 280 21.57 13.65 5.74
C PRO A 280 21.73 12.87 7.04
N GLY A 281 22.97 12.52 7.37
CA GLY A 281 23.28 11.76 8.60
C GLY A 281 23.10 10.24 8.47
N THR A 282 22.83 9.73 7.26
CA THR A 282 22.84 8.29 6.99
C THR A 282 24.23 7.71 7.28
N ASP A 283 24.28 6.66 8.08
CA ASP A 283 25.51 5.91 8.39
C ASP A 283 25.32 4.39 8.23
N THR A 284 24.11 3.96 7.89
CA THR A 284 23.72 2.58 7.57
C THR A 284 22.69 2.61 6.45
N VAL A 285 22.85 1.75 5.44
CA VAL A 285 21.86 1.59 4.37
C VAL A 285 21.75 0.14 3.91
N TYR A 286 20.54 -0.28 3.57
CA TYR A 286 20.22 -1.49 2.84
C TYR A 286 19.65 -1.10 1.48
N LEU A 287 20.23 -1.66 0.41
CA LEU A 287 19.82 -1.46 -0.98
C LEU A 287 19.26 -2.77 -1.50
N ARG A 288 18.01 -2.81 -1.95
CA ARG A 288 17.42 -3.98 -2.61
C ARG A 288 16.90 -3.63 -3.99
N ALA A 289 17.14 -4.51 -4.97
CA ALA A 289 16.52 -4.45 -6.27
C ALA A 289 16.21 -5.87 -6.77
N ARG A 290 15.15 -6.00 -7.57
CA ARG A 290 15.01 -7.14 -8.50
C ARG A 290 15.87 -6.82 -9.71
N VAL A 291 16.75 -7.72 -10.09
CA VAL A 291 17.77 -7.51 -11.13
C VAL A 291 17.65 -8.61 -12.18
N TYR A 292 17.54 -8.21 -13.44
CA TYR A 292 17.61 -9.10 -14.60
C TYR A 292 18.73 -8.61 -15.50
N MET A 293 19.55 -9.52 -16.03
CA MET A 293 20.72 -9.09 -16.78
C MET A 293 21.14 -10.08 -17.86
N SER A 294 21.56 -9.54 -18.99
CA SER A 294 21.98 -10.30 -20.18
C SER A 294 23.31 -11.04 -20.01
N LYS A 295 24.12 -10.64 -19.04
CA LYS A 295 25.39 -11.27 -18.67
C LYS A 295 25.31 -11.70 -17.21
N LYS A 296 25.90 -12.86 -16.88
CA LYS A 296 25.97 -13.33 -15.49
C LYS A 296 27.08 -12.64 -14.71
N LEU A 297 26.97 -12.68 -13.38
CA LEU A 297 28.03 -12.28 -12.44
C LEU A 297 28.38 -13.45 -11.52
N GLY A 298 29.62 -13.49 -11.06
CA GLY A 298 30.18 -14.58 -10.29
C GLY A 298 30.62 -15.75 -11.17
N ASN A 299 31.54 -16.54 -10.63
CA ASN A 299 32.04 -17.79 -11.20
C ASN A 299 32.46 -17.69 -12.68
N GLU A 300 33.12 -16.60 -13.06
CA GLU A 300 33.58 -16.34 -14.44
C GLU A 300 35.09 -16.09 -14.50
N ALA A 301 35.82 -17.04 -15.07
CA ALA A 301 37.26 -16.94 -15.23
C ALA A 301 37.64 -15.87 -16.26
N GLY A 302 38.43 -14.88 -15.83
CA GLY A 302 38.97 -13.82 -16.70
C GLY A 302 38.19 -12.51 -16.68
N ASP A 303 37.02 -12.46 -16.04
CA ASP A 303 36.38 -11.18 -15.73
C ASP A 303 37.11 -10.47 -14.58
N ASN A 304 37.17 -9.15 -14.66
CA ASN A 304 37.90 -8.26 -13.76
C ASN A 304 36.97 -7.66 -12.70
N HIS A 305 36.22 -6.59 -13.03
CA HIS A 305 35.23 -6.00 -12.12
C HIS A 305 33.98 -5.57 -12.89
N GLU A 306 32.81 -5.90 -12.36
CA GLU A 306 31.51 -5.46 -12.87
C GLU A 306 30.67 -5.00 -11.68
N HIS A 307 29.94 -3.91 -11.80
CA HIS A 307 29.21 -3.33 -10.68
C HIS A 307 27.77 -3.02 -11.06
N ILE A 308 26.87 -3.33 -10.13
CA ILE A 308 25.43 -3.17 -10.33
C ILE A 308 24.80 -2.18 -9.34
N MET A 309 25.35 -2.02 -8.15
CA MET A 309 24.79 -1.09 -7.15
C MET A 309 25.85 -0.64 -6.14
N GLY A 310 25.55 0.41 -5.38
CA GLY A 310 26.46 0.90 -4.34
C GLY A 310 26.10 2.25 -3.75
N ILE A 311 27.05 2.84 -3.03
CA ILE A 311 26.96 4.20 -2.48
C ILE A 311 28.12 5.08 -2.96
N LYS A 312 27.94 6.40 -2.93
CA LYS A 312 28.91 7.39 -3.39
C LYS A 312 28.96 8.62 -2.48
N ALA A 313 30.15 9.18 -2.28
CA ALA A 313 30.34 10.41 -1.52
C ALA A 313 29.84 11.66 -2.25
N THR A 314 29.88 11.66 -3.57
CA THR A 314 29.31 12.72 -4.41
C THR A 314 28.69 12.07 -5.64
N PRO A 315 27.78 12.74 -6.35
CA PRO A 315 27.08 12.07 -7.43
C PRO A 315 27.96 11.88 -8.68
N ASP A 316 29.05 12.65 -8.81
CA ASP A 316 29.97 12.67 -9.95
C ASP A 316 31.36 12.07 -9.68
N ALA A 317 31.73 11.75 -8.43
CA ALA A 317 33.09 11.30 -8.12
C ALA A 317 33.33 9.79 -8.23
N ASN A 318 34.63 9.49 -8.44
CA ASN A 318 35.30 8.22 -8.15
C ASN A 318 35.54 8.05 -6.64
N ASP A 319 34.51 8.24 -5.83
CA ASP A 319 34.56 8.01 -4.37
C ASP A 319 33.33 7.18 -3.99
N GLU A 320 33.49 5.86 -4.07
CA GLU A 320 32.38 4.91 -4.20
C GLU A 320 32.65 3.61 -3.45
N ILE A 321 31.59 2.96 -2.97
CA ILE A 321 31.58 1.54 -2.63
C ILE A 321 30.69 0.84 -3.64
N ARG A 322 31.21 -0.18 -4.30
CA ARG A 322 30.54 -0.86 -5.40
C ARG A 322 30.34 -2.32 -5.07
N PHE A 323 29.12 -2.82 -5.28
CA PHE A 323 28.81 -4.25 -5.27
C PHE A 323 28.56 -4.78 -6.68
N GLY A 324 29.03 -6.00 -6.94
CA GLY A 324 28.81 -6.74 -8.17
C GLY A 324 29.76 -7.93 -8.24
N GLN A 325 30.55 -8.04 -9.30
CA GLN A 325 31.61 -9.04 -9.44
C GLN A 325 33.00 -8.43 -9.30
N ILE A 326 33.88 -9.17 -8.62
CA ILE A 326 35.30 -8.90 -8.39
C ILE A 326 36.06 -10.19 -8.71
N LYS A 327 36.89 -10.17 -9.75
CA LYS A 327 37.72 -11.28 -10.20
C LYS A 327 36.93 -12.59 -10.32
N GLY A 328 35.76 -12.54 -10.95
CA GLY A 328 34.90 -13.70 -11.11
C GLY A 328 34.24 -14.22 -9.82
N HIS A 329 34.12 -13.41 -8.76
CA HIS A 329 33.37 -13.71 -7.54
C HIS A 329 32.43 -12.55 -7.20
N LEU A 330 31.26 -12.77 -6.60
CA LEU A 330 30.41 -11.66 -6.13
C LEU A 330 31.10 -10.90 -4.99
N GLY A 331 31.33 -9.61 -5.14
CA GLY A 331 32.22 -8.88 -4.25
C GLY A 331 32.11 -7.37 -4.29
N THR A 332 33.02 -6.73 -3.56
CA THR A 332 33.06 -5.29 -3.34
C THR A 332 34.35 -4.65 -3.86
N ASN A 333 34.24 -3.45 -4.44
CA ASN A 333 35.36 -2.57 -4.76
C ASN A 333 35.18 -1.22 -4.07
N GLU A 334 36.22 -0.77 -3.37
CA GLU A 334 36.32 0.59 -2.84
C GLU A 334 37.10 1.45 -3.83
N VAL A 335 36.54 2.61 -4.15
CA VAL A 335 37.21 3.63 -4.96
C VAL A 335 37.32 4.90 -4.14
N PRO A 336 38.47 5.60 -4.13
CA PRO A 336 39.58 5.51 -5.09
C PRO A 336 40.75 4.58 -4.72
N SER A 337 40.73 3.88 -3.58
CA SER A 337 41.87 3.03 -3.18
C SER A 337 42.07 1.83 -4.11
N ASP A 338 41.03 1.44 -4.83
CA ASP A 338 40.96 0.22 -5.63
C ASP A 338 41.19 -1.05 -4.79
N ASP A 339 40.87 -0.95 -3.50
CA ASP A 339 40.79 -2.12 -2.63
C ASP A 339 39.59 -2.98 -3.03
N ILE A 340 39.80 -4.29 -3.01
CA ILE A 340 38.82 -5.27 -3.50
C ILE A 340 38.64 -6.42 -2.50
N SER A 341 37.42 -6.91 -2.42
CA SER A 341 37.02 -8.09 -1.66
C SER A 341 36.20 -8.99 -2.60
N PRO A 342 36.47 -10.31 -2.67
CA PRO A 342 37.13 -11.14 -1.65
C PRO A 342 38.66 -11.33 -1.85
N PRO A 343 39.34 -12.03 -0.92
CA PRO A 343 40.73 -12.42 -1.07
C PRO A 343 40.96 -13.34 -2.28
N GLN A 344 42.20 -13.37 -2.78
CA GLN A 344 42.59 -14.11 -3.99
C GLN A 344 42.20 -15.60 -3.98
N SER A 345 42.10 -16.22 -2.81
CA SER A 345 41.68 -17.62 -2.67
C SER A 345 40.25 -17.91 -3.12
N GLN A 346 39.39 -16.89 -3.21
CA GLN A 346 37.99 -17.03 -3.61
C GLN A 346 37.73 -16.63 -5.07
N TRP A 347 38.71 -16.03 -5.76
CA TRP A 347 38.53 -15.56 -7.13
C TRP A 347 38.10 -16.68 -8.08
N PHE A 348 37.26 -16.31 -9.05
CA PHE A 348 36.73 -17.19 -10.10
C PHE A 348 35.98 -18.42 -9.57
N SER A 349 35.39 -18.30 -8.37
CA SER A 349 34.59 -19.34 -7.72
C SER A 349 33.46 -18.68 -6.92
N GLY A 350 32.62 -19.46 -6.25
CA GLY A 350 31.59 -18.94 -5.36
C GLY A 350 30.22 -18.73 -6.02
N PRO A 351 29.32 -17.99 -5.36
CA PRO A 351 27.94 -17.78 -5.80
C PRO A 351 27.87 -16.96 -7.09
N GLU A 352 26.78 -17.12 -7.83
CA GLU A 352 26.53 -16.45 -9.11
C GLU A 352 25.15 -15.79 -9.14
N ILE A 353 25.04 -14.70 -9.91
CA ILE A 353 23.79 -14.13 -10.40
C ILE A 353 23.70 -14.56 -11.85
N THR A 354 22.78 -15.44 -12.17
CA THR A 354 22.71 -16.03 -13.52
C THR A 354 22.22 -15.01 -14.55
N ALA A 355 22.53 -15.26 -15.82
CA ALA A 355 22.07 -14.41 -16.90
C ALA A 355 20.65 -14.80 -17.30
N ASN A 356 19.88 -13.80 -17.72
CA ASN A 356 18.54 -13.95 -18.30
C ASN A 356 17.46 -14.47 -17.33
N GLU A 357 17.67 -14.29 -16.03
CA GLU A 357 16.70 -14.58 -14.97
C GLU A 357 16.62 -13.39 -14.00
N TRP A 358 15.48 -13.27 -13.31
CA TRP A 358 15.29 -12.26 -12.27
C TRP A 358 15.82 -12.78 -10.94
N HIS A 359 16.69 -12.00 -10.31
CA HIS A 359 17.21 -12.26 -8.97
C HIS A 359 16.87 -11.10 -8.05
N CYS A 360 16.56 -11.36 -6.78
CA CYS A 360 16.60 -10.30 -5.77
C CYS A 360 18.03 -10.14 -5.26
N VAL A 361 18.55 -8.92 -5.33
CA VAL A 361 19.86 -8.57 -4.80
C VAL A 361 19.67 -7.55 -3.70
N GLU A 362 20.16 -7.87 -2.50
CA GLU A 362 20.20 -6.96 -1.35
C GLU A 362 21.64 -6.74 -0.90
N VAL A 363 22.00 -5.49 -0.59
CA VAL A 363 23.31 -5.12 -0.04
C VAL A 363 23.11 -4.21 1.17
N GLY A 364 23.51 -4.69 2.34
CA GLY A 364 23.60 -3.91 3.57
C GLY A 364 25.01 -3.33 3.75
N MET A 365 25.13 -2.02 3.85
CA MET A 365 26.36 -1.28 4.15
C MET A 365 26.22 -0.60 5.50
N LEU A 366 27.06 -1.00 6.44
CA LEU A 366 26.84 -0.84 7.87
C LEU A 366 28.00 -0.06 8.47
N GLY A 367 27.84 1.26 8.58
CA GLY A 367 28.80 2.18 9.18
C GLY A 367 28.43 2.54 10.62
N GLY A 368 28.47 3.84 10.91
CA GLY A 368 28.19 4.39 12.24
C GLY A 368 29.35 4.17 13.21
N ASP A 369 29.02 3.87 14.47
CA ASP A 369 30.03 3.72 15.54
C ASP A 369 30.65 2.32 15.65
N ARG A 370 30.47 1.49 14.63
CA ARG A 370 30.99 0.12 14.63
C ARG A 370 32.51 0.08 14.76
N PRO A 371 33.08 -0.90 15.48
CA PRO A 371 34.53 -1.10 15.55
C PRO A 371 35.16 -1.33 14.18
N TYR A 372 34.43 -2.02 13.30
CA TYR A 372 34.75 -2.25 11.90
C TYR A 372 33.47 -2.09 11.09
N HIS A 373 33.52 -1.34 9.99
CA HIS A 373 32.39 -1.17 9.09
C HIS A 373 32.15 -2.45 8.31
N GLU A 374 30.90 -2.85 8.18
CA GLU A 374 30.52 -4.11 7.57
C GLU A 374 29.81 -3.93 6.24
N LEU A 375 29.94 -4.91 5.36
CA LEU A 375 29.08 -5.07 4.19
C LEU A 375 28.61 -6.51 4.11
N ARG A 376 27.32 -6.69 3.84
CA ARG A 376 26.71 -8.01 3.63
C ARG A 376 25.85 -7.94 2.38
N ALA A 377 25.96 -8.94 1.51
CA ALA A 377 25.15 -9.01 0.31
C ALA A 377 24.45 -10.37 0.20
N TRP A 378 23.20 -10.32 -0.24
CA TRP A 378 22.33 -11.47 -0.44
C TRP A 378 21.84 -11.51 -1.87
N VAL A 379 21.74 -12.71 -2.43
CA VAL A 379 21.08 -13.00 -3.70
C VAL A 379 20.01 -14.04 -3.42
N ASP A 380 18.76 -13.73 -3.73
CA ASP A 380 17.59 -14.56 -3.45
C ASP A 380 17.53 -15.04 -1.98
N GLY A 381 17.84 -14.12 -1.07
CA GLY A 381 17.88 -14.37 0.38
C GLY A 381 19.11 -15.17 0.85
N GLN A 382 19.93 -15.70 -0.04
CA GLN A 382 21.17 -16.39 0.32
C GLN A 382 22.31 -15.39 0.50
N LEU A 383 23.02 -15.47 1.63
CA LEU A 383 24.20 -14.62 1.88
C LEU A 383 25.33 -15.04 0.95
N VAL A 384 25.76 -14.14 0.07
CA VAL A 384 26.75 -14.39 -0.99
C VAL A 384 28.09 -13.68 -0.78
N HIS A 385 28.10 -12.61 0.00
CA HIS A 385 29.31 -11.82 0.25
C HIS A 385 29.25 -11.16 1.62
N VAL A 386 30.39 -11.15 2.32
CA VAL A 386 30.56 -10.52 3.64
C VAL A 386 31.92 -9.83 3.69
N ILE A 387 31.93 -8.64 4.27
CA ILE A 387 33.10 -7.95 4.77
C ILE A 387 32.78 -7.60 6.22
N ASP A 388 33.41 -8.29 7.16
CA ASP A 388 33.30 -7.97 8.59
C ASP A 388 34.67 -7.88 9.28
N SER A 389 35.74 -8.08 8.51
CA SER A 389 37.11 -7.98 8.97
C SER A 389 38.05 -7.44 7.88
N ILE A 390 39.24 -7.00 8.30
CA ILE A 390 40.31 -6.57 7.40
C ILE A 390 40.82 -7.69 6.49
N ASP A 391 40.70 -8.95 6.94
CA ASP A 391 41.20 -10.14 6.23
C ASP A 391 40.30 -10.52 5.04
N ASP A 392 39.09 -9.97 4.96
CA ASP A 392 38.16 -10.17 3.83
C ASP A 392 38.58 -9.37 2.59
N TRP A 393 39.54 -8.45 2.73
CA TRP A 393 40.09 -7.68 1.62
C TRP A 393 41.32 -8.36 1.04
N ASN A 394 41.41 -8.39 -0.29
CA ASN A 394 42.58 -8.95 -0.96
C ASN A 394 43.87 -8.14 -0.73
N ASN A 395 43.73 -6.81 -0.70
CA ASN A 395 44.85 -5.88 -0.71
C ASN A 395 45.14 -5.26 0.68
N GLY A 396 44.61 -5.86 1.75
CA GLY A 396 44.91 -5.49 3.15
C GLY A 396 43.94 -4.52 3.80
N GLY A 397 42.76 -4.29 3.19
CA GLY A 397 41.72 -3.38 3.64
C GLY A 397 42.10 -1.92 3.45
N VAL A 398 41.12 -1.05 3.21
CA VAL A 398 41.24 0.36 2.78
C VAL A 398 42.29 1.17 3.57
N GLY A 399 43.57 0.97 3.30
CA GLY A 399 44.69 1.40 4.15
C GLY A 399 44.63 0.93 5.62
N GLY A 400 43.99 -0.19 5.93
CA GLY A 400 43.70 -0.62 7.30
C GLY A 400 42.66 0.24 8.04
N ASN A 401 41.94 1.10 7.32
CA ASN A 401 40.85 1.88 7.87
C ASN A 401 39.68 0.97 8.26
N THR A 402 39.35 0.95 9.55
CA THR A 402 38.19 0.20 10.04
C THR A 402 36.86 0.94 9.83
N ARG A 403 36.92 2.24 9.51
CA ARG A 403 35.76 3.10 9.20
C ARG A 403 35.71 3.49 7.72
N TRP A 404 35.88 2.51 6.84
CA TRP A 404 36.07 2.72 5.39
C TRP A 404 34.81 3.17 4.62
N LEU A 405 33.63 3.18 5.26
CA LEU A 405 32.39 3.76 4.70
C LEU A 405 32.20 5.25 5.03
N ASP A 406 33.01 5.83 5.93
CA ASP A 406 32.82 7.21 6.37
C ASP A 406 32.89 8.20 5.20
N GLY A 407 31.92 9.11 5.14
CA GLY A 407 31.83 10.14 4.10
C GLY A 407 31.23 9.65 2.77
N LYS A 408 30.88 8.37 2.64
CA LYS A 408 30.34 7.79 1.39
C LYS A 408 28.82 7.63 1.35
N PHE A 409 28.11 7.86 2.46
CA PHE A 409 26.64 7.74 2.57
C PHE A 409 25.88 8.99 2.09
N ASN A 410 26.26 9.57 0.94
CA ASN A 410 25.59 10.76 0.41
C ASN A 410 24.64 10.42 -0.75
N TYR A 411 24.97 9.41 -1.55
CA TYR A 411 24.17 8.97 -2.69
C TYR A 411 24.15 7.45 -2.76
N VAL A 412 23.03 6.90 -3.25
CA VAL A 412 22.96 5.52 -3.75
C VAL A 412 23.10 5.52 -5.27
N MET A 413 23.57 4.40 -5.81
CA MET A 413 23.61 4.17 -7.25
C MET A 413 23.15 2.76 -7.62
N PHE A 414 22.49 2.65 -8.77
CA PHE A 414 22.06 1.40 -9.41
C PHE A 414 22.39 1.48 -10.90
N GLY A 415 22.83 0.38 -11.52
CA GLY A 415 23.05 0.32 -12.97
C GLY A 415 24.08 -0.70 -13.43
N TRP A 416 24.94 -0.33 -14.37
CA TRP A 416 26.05 -1.19 -14.85
C TRP A 416 27.32 -0.41 -15.12
N HIS A 417 28.45 -0.98 -14.70
CA HIS A 417 29.78 -0.54 -15.09
C HIS A 417 30.74 -1.72 -15.13
N SER A 418 31.45 -1.91 -16.25
CA SER A 418 32.42 -3.01 -16.41
C SER A 418 33.85 -2.49 -16.58
N PHE A 419 34.78 -3.07 -15.85
CA PHE A 419 36.22 -2.92 -16.03
C PHE A 419 36.84 -4.03 -16.88
N SER A 420 36.02 -4.96 -17.35
CA SER A 420 36.42 -6.04 -18.27
C SER A 420 36.03 -5.73 -19.72
N ASN A 421 35.52 -4.52 -19.98
CA ASN A 421 34.93 -4.09 -21.26
C ASN A 421 33.74 -4.93 -21.71
N ASN A 422 32.99 -5.50 -20.76
CA ASN A 422 31.76 -6.22 -21.04
C ASN A 422 30.60 -5.23 -21.19
N ASN A 423 29.85 -5.36 -22.29
CA ASN A 423 28.55 -4.71 -22.41
C ASN A 423 27.47 -5.61 -21.80
N ALA A 424 26.49 -4.99 -21.15
CA ALA A 424 25.31 -5.69 -20.64
C ALA A 424 24.08 -4.79 -20.71
N ASP A 425 22.97 -5.40 -21.09
CA ASP A 425 21.63 -4.93 -20.80
C ASP A 425 21.23 -5.45 -19.40
N VAL A 426 20.81 -4.54 -18.52
CA VAL A 426 20.42 -4.81 -17.13
C VAL A 426 19.08 -4.12 -16.86
N TRP A 427 18.10 -4.84 -16.36
CA TRP A 427 16.84 -4.29 -15.88
C TRP A 427 16.80 -4.38 -14.36
N MET A 428 16.33 -3.31 -13.73
CA MET A 428 16.09 -3.30 -12.29
C MET A 428 14.69 -2.83 -11.97
N ASP A 429 14.05 -3.51 -11.03
CA ASP A 429 12.68 -3.27 -10.64
C ASP A 429 12.52 -3.41 -9.11
N ASP A 430 11.43 -2.87 -8.56
CA ASP A 430 11.13 -2.80 -7.14
C ASP A 430 12.35 -2.40 -6.30
N VAL A 431 12.94 -1.25 -6.63
CA VAL A 431 14.10 -0.71 -5.92
C VAL A 431 13.66 -0.20 -4.55
N VAL A 432 14.32 -0.65 -3.49
CA VAL A 432 14.07 -0.21 -2.11
C VAL A 432 15.38 0.18 -1.45
N VAL A 433 15.36 1.31 -0.75
CA VAL A 433 16.48 1.83 0.02
C VAL A 433 15.99 2.11 1.44
N ALA A 434 16.66 1.57 2.45
CA ALA A 434 16.24 1.61 3.85
C ALA A 434 17.43 1.67 4.82
N ASP A 435 17.20 1.93 6.09
CA ASP A 435 18.21 1.85 7.16
C ASP A 435 18.17 0.51 7.94
N ALA A 436 17.28 -0.41 7.55
CA ALA A 436 17.12 -1.75 8.12
C ALA A 436 17.03 -2.82 7.00
N PRO A 437 17.31 -4.11 7.30
CA PRO A 437 17.22 -5.20 6.32
C PRO A 437 15.87 -5.25 5.60
N ILE A 438 15.88 -5.53 4.29
CA ILE A 438 14.68 -5.44 3.44
C ILE A 438 14.08 -6.82 3.18
N GLY A 439 14.90 -7.82 2.91
CA GLY A 439 14.51 -9.17 2.52
C GLY A 439 14.24 -9.32 1.02
N CYS A 440 14.34 -10.57 0.54
CA CYS A 440 14.08 -10.96 -0.85
C CYS A 440 12.75 -11.70 -1.09
N ASP A 441 11.94 -11.86 -0.04
CA ASP A 441 10.69 -12.64 -0.06
C ASP A 441 9.47 -11.70 -0.13
N ASN A 442 9.07 -11.35 -1.36
CA ASN A 442 7.73 -10.88 -1.78
C ASN A 442 7.75 -10.50 -3.28
N PRO A 443 6.88 -11.06 -4.13
CA PRO A 443 6.49 -10.45 -5.41
C PRO A 443 4.99 -10.05 -5.44
N PRO A 444 4.61 -8.94 -6.11
CA PRO A 444 3.24 -8.69 -6.56
C PRO A 444 2.94 -9.51 -7.83
N SER A 445 1.74 -10.08 -7.90
CA SER A 445 1.28 -10.94 -9.00
C SER A 445 0.84 -10.16 -10.25
N GLY A 446 1.32 -10.57 -11.43
CA GLY A 446 0.49 -10.56 -12.65
C GLY A 446 1.19 -10.28 -14.00
N SER A 447 1.44 -11.32 -14.80
CA SER A 447 0.80 -11.55 -16.12
C SER A 447 1.57 -12.55 -17.01
N SER A 448 0.82 -13.51 -17.54
CA SER A 448 1.28 -14.66 -18.33
C SER A 448 1.14 -14.42 -19.85
N SER A 449 2.09 -14.90 -20.66
CA SER A 449 1.75 -15.42 -21.99
C SER A 449 2.67 -16.55 -22.48
N SER A 450 2.01 -17.49 -23.13
CA SER A 450 2.35 -18.87 -23.53
C SER A 450 3.36 -19.05 -24.66
N SER A 451 4.12 -20.17 -24.68
CA SER A 451 3.79 -21.34 -25.54
C SER A 451 4.85 -22.46 -25.62
N SER A 452 4.35 -23.68 -25.40
CA SER A 452 4.61 -24.95 -26.12
C SER A 452 5.88 -25.81 -25.91
N SER A 453 5.58 -26.98 -25.32
CA SER A 453 6.00 -28.35 -25.70
C SER A 453 7.43 -28.79 -25.33
N SER A 454 7.70 -29.94 -24.73
CA SER A 454 7.04 -31.24 -24.92
C SER A 454 7.45 -32.27 -23.84
N SER A 455 6.44 -32.93 -23.27
CA SER A 455 6.34 -34.36 -22.92
C SER A 455 7.53 -35.13 -22.33
N SER A 456 7.29 -35.76 -21.17
CA SER A 456 7.08 -37.23 -21.06
C SER A 456 7.00 -37.62 -19.56
N SER A 457 5.81 -38.02 -19.08
CA SER A 457 5.45 -39.40 -18.64
C SER A 457 6.16 -39.85 -17.34
N SER A 458 5.53 -40.39 -16.29
CA SER A 458 4.22 -41.04 -16.16
C SER A 458 4.06 -41.63 -14.75
N SER A 459 2.87 -41.43 -14.16
CA SER A 459 1.98 -42.42 -13.54
C SER A 459 2.35 -43.13 -12.22
N SER A 460 1.57 -42.77 -11.20
CA SER A 460 0.52 -43.59 -10.55
C SER A 460 0.83 -44.46 -9.31
N SER A 461 0.23 -44.01 -8.20
CA SER A 461 -0.85 -44.66 -7.40
C SER A 461 -0.53 -45.63 -6.24
N SER A 462 -0.85 -45.10 -5.03
CA SER A 462 -1.89 -45.53 -4.07
C SER A 462 -1.59 -46.47 -2.88
N SER A 463 -2.00 -45.95 -1.72
CA SER A 463 -2.76 -46.54 -0.60
C SER A 463 -2.07 -47.19 0.62
N SER A 464 -2.12 -46.43 1.73
CA SER A 464 -2.80 -46.71 3.01
C SER A 464 -2.05 -47.21 4.26
N SER A 465 -2.06 -46.30 5.26
CA SER A 465 -2.44 -46.45 6.67
C SER A 465 -1.40 -46.74 7.78
N SER A 466 -1.24 -45.70 8.61
CA SER A 466 -1.28 -45.66 10.09
C SER A 466 -0.02 -45.91 10.95
N SER A 467 0.31 -44.83 11.67
CA SER A 467 0.69 -44.72 13.09
C SER A 467 2.15 -44.92 13.56
N SER A 468 2.62 -43.84 14.20
CA SER A 468 3.50 -43.74 15.38
C SER A 468 5.02 -43.81 15.23
N ALA A 469 5.60 -42.62 15.47
CA ALA A 469 6.66 -42.35 16.44
C ALA A 469 8.10 -42.84 16.16
N SER A 470 8.93 -41.82 15.95
CA SER A 470 10.23 -41.59 16.58
C SER A 470 11.46 -42.40 16.13
N SER A 471 12.46 -41.59 15.78
CA SER A 471 13.88 -41.73 16.06
C SER A 471 14.76 -42.53 15.10
N SER A 472 15.57 -41.72 14.39
CA SER A 472 17.03 -41.81 14.31
C SER A 472 17.67 -42.86 13.42
N ASN A 473 18.45 -42.30 12.49
CA ASN A 473 19.78 -42.69 12.08
C ASN A 473 19.96 -43.94 11.22
N SER A 474 20.44 -43.60 10.02
CA SER A 474 21.74 -44.00 9.51
C SER A 474 21.75 -45.15 8.50
N SER A 475 21.98 -44.71 7.26
CA SER A 475 23.05 -45.17 6.38
C SER A 475 22.97 -46.59 5.80
N SER A 476 22.98 -46.55 4.47
CA SER A 476 23.94 -47.21 3.59
C SER A 476 23.52 -48.51 2.89
N SER A 477 23.36 -48.31 1.57
CA SER A 477 24.05 -49.04 0.51
C SER A 477 23.61 -50.47 0.17
N SER A 478 23.06 -50.54 -1.04
CA SER A 478 23.64 -51.24 -2.19
C SER A 478 23.10 -52.63 -2.57
N SER A 479 22.65 -52.65 -3.83
CA SER A 479 22.98 -53.62 -4.87
C SER A 479 22.12 -54.88 -5.02
N SER A 480 21.27 -54.80 -6.05
CA SER A 480 21.38 -55.56 -7.30
C SER A 480 20.57 -56.83 -7.51
N SER A 481 19.95 -56.82 -8.71
CA SER A 481 19.73 -57.90 -9.67
C SER A 481 18.42 -58.69 -9.62
N GLY A 482 17.80 -58.80 -10.80
CA GLY A 482 17.37 -60.12 -11.28
C GLY A 482 15.91 -60.25 -11.71
N SER A 483 15.60 -59.69 -12.88
CA SER A 483 14.37 -59.87 -13.66
C SER A 483 14.00 -61.33 -13.97
N SER A 484 12.70 -61.56 -14.21
CA SER A 484 12.10 -62.28 -15.38
C SER A 484 10.71 -62.82 -14.96
N GLY A 485 9.65 -62.80 -15.77
CA GLY A 485 9.45 -62.44 -17.16
C GLY A 485 8.06 -62.91 -17.60
N SER A 486 7.81 -62.85 -18.91
CA SER A 486 6.64 -63.38 -19.66
C SER A 486 5.43 -62.45 -19.69
N GLY A 487 4.76 -62.20 -20.81
CA GLY A 487 4.86 -62.78 -22.14
C GLY A 487 3.69 -62.20 -22.95
N SER A 488 3.98 -61.84 -24.20
CA SER A 488 3.15 -61.00 -25.07
C SER A 488 2.23 -61.81 -26.00
N SER A 489 1.36 -61.05 -26.69
CA SER A 489 0.77 -61.28 -28.02
C SER A 489 -0.56 -62.07 -28.04
N SER A 490 -1.57 -61.73 -28.85
CA SER A 490 -1.55 -61.09 -30.18
C SER A 490 -2.95 -60.58 -30.64
N SER A 491 -2.89 -59.58 -31.54
CA SER A 491 -3.67 -59.39 -32.79
C SER A 491 -5.15 -58.91 -32.82
N SER A 492 -5.31 -57.69 -33.38
CA SER A 492 -5.94 -57.36 -34.68
C SER A 492 -7.37 -56.74 -34.79
N SER A 493 -7.40 -55.65 -35.58
CA SER A 493 -8.38 -55.25 -36.63
C SER A 493 -9.51 -54.22 -36.35
N SER A 494 -9.29 -53.02 -36.90
CA SER A 494 -10.09 -52.21 -37.85
C SER A 494 -11.52 -51.69 -37.60
N SER A 495 -11.60 -50.35 -37.75
CA SER A 495 -12.53 -49.51 -38.56
C SER A 495 -13.93 -49.10 -38.09
N SER A 496 -14.03 -47.77 -37.88
CA SER A 496 -14.99 -46.77 -38.39
C SER A 496 -16.43 -46.62 -37.87
N SER A 497 -16.66 -45.37 -37.43
CA SER A 497 -17.81 -44.45 -37.64
C SER A 497 -19.02 -44.43 -36.70
N SER A 498 -19.12 -43.25 -36.07
CA SER A 498 -20.26 -42.32 -35.94
C SER A 498 -21.28 -42.48 -34.80
N SER A 499 -21.24 -41.44 -33.95
CA SER A 499 -22.33 -40.66 -33.34
C SER A 499 -23.31 -41.33 -32.38
N GLY A 500 -23.43 -40.75 -31.18
CA GLY A 500 -24.60 -40.92 -30.33
C GLY A 500 -24.30 -40.77 -28.84
N SER A 501 -24.48 -39.54 -28.37
CA SER A 501 -24.70 -39.04 -27.01
C SER A 501 -24.89 -40.02 -25.84
N GLY A 502 -24.26 -39.65 -24.70
CA GLY A 502 -24.87 -39.69 -23.37
C GLY A 502 -24.48 -40.86 -22.48
N SER A 503 -23.67 -40.59 -21.45
CA SER A 503 -23.97 -40.92 -20.05
C SER A 503 -22.89 -40.33 -19.14
N SER A 504 -23.30 -39.29 -18.41
CA SER A 504 -22.67 -38.73 -17.22
C SER A 504 -22.47 -39.81 -16.15
N SER A 505 -21.23 -39.99 -15.69
CA SER A 505 -20.95 -40.65 -14.41
C SER A 505 -20.35 -39.62 -13.45
N SER A 506 -21.21 -39.13 -12.58
CA SER A 506 -20.99 -38.24 -11.45
C SER A 506 -20.01 -38.79 -10.41
N GLY A 507 -19.17 -37.93 -9.82
CA GLY A 507 -18.65 -38.10 -8.45
C GLY A 507 -17.13 -38.03 -8.23
N GLY A 508 -16.29 -38.05 -9.28
CA GLY A 508 -14.84 -38.12 -9.09
C GLY A 508 -14.17 -36.81 -8.65
N ILE A 509 -13.16 -36.91 -7.79
CA ILE A 509 -12.24 -35.80 -7.43
C ILE A 509 -10.84 -36.18 -7.92
N THR A 510 -10.21 -35.31 -8.70
CA THR A 510 -8.81 -35.44 -9.10
C THR A 510 -7.98 -34.44 -8.31
N VAL A 511 -6.92 -34.87 -7.62
CA VAL A 511 -5.96 -33.99 -6.95
C VAL A 511 -4.66 -34.02 -7.74
N ARG A 512 -4.20 -32.88 -8.24
CA ARG A 512 -2.92 -32.76 -8.90
C ARG A 512 -1.87 -32.26 -7.91
N ALA A 513 -0.91 -33.10 -7.57
CA ALA A 513 0.09 -32.78 -6.54
C ALA A 513 1.45 -33.45 -6.79
N ARG A 514 2.48 -32.98 -6.09
CA ARG A 514 3.83 -33.57 -6.01
C ARG A 514 4.40 -33.41 -4.61
N GLY A 515 5.33 -34.28 -4.24
CA GLY A 515 6.19 -34.10 -3.08
C GLY A 515 7.59 -33.61 -3.48
N THR A 516 8.38 -33.13 -2.53
CA THR A 516 9.78 -32.71 -2.80
C THR A 516 10.75 -33.89 -2.85
N ALA A 517 10.51 -34.96 -2.09
CA ALA A 517 11.37 -36.14 -2.01
C ALA A 517 10.80 -37.42 -2.65
N GLY A 518 9.50 -37.44 -3.02
CA GLY A 518 8.86 -38.57 -3.68
C GLY A 518 8.40 -39.68 -2.73
N SER A 519 8.17 -39.33 -1.46
CA SER A 519 7.67 -40.23 -0.41
C SER A 519 6.69 -39.54 0.56
N GLU A 520 6.36 -38.28 0.29
CA GLU A 520 5.36 -37.48 0.97
C GLU A 520 3.99 -38.15 0.85
N HIS A 521 3.16 -38.03 1.88
CA HIS A 521 1.87 -38.70 1.92
C HIS A 521 0.77 -37.65 2.07
N ILE A 522 -0.27 -37.73 1.24
CA ILE A 522 -1.46 -36.90 1.37
C ILE A 522 -2.73 -37.72 1.52
N ASN A 523 -3.68 -37.17 2.26
CA ASN A 523 -5.05 -37.66 2.40
C ASN A 523 -6.01 -36.73 1.66
N LEU A 524 -6.94 -37.29 0.89
CA LEU A 524 -8.13 -36.57 0.45
C LEU A 524 -9.24 -36.82 1.47
N VAL A 525 -9.66 -35.78 2.16
CA VAL A 525 -10.74 -35.80 3.13
C VAL A 525 -11.97 -35.15 2.50
N VAL A 526 -13.12 -35.83 2.55
CA VAL A 526 -14.40 -35.29 2.08
C VAL A 526 -15.45 -35.46 3.16
N GLY A 527 -16.09 -34.36 3.57
CA GLY A 527 -17.10 -34.37 4.65
C GLY A 527 -16.54 -34.87 5.99
N GLY A 528 -15.26 -34.61 6.26
CA GLY A 528 -14.56 -35.03 7.48
C GLY A 528 -14.09 -36.50 7.50
N SER A 529 -14.23 -37.25 6.40
CA SER A 529 -13.71 -38.61 6.28
C SER A 529 -12.62 -38.71 5.22
N THR A 530 -11.48 -39.35 5.52
CA THR A 530 -10.46 -39.66 4.51
C THR A 530 -11.00 -40.67 3.50
N VAL A 531 -11.23 -40.22 2.26
CA VAL A 531 -11.82 -41.04 1.19
C VAL A 531 -10.76 -41.62 0.23
N ALA A 532 -9.57 -41.02 0.19
CA ALA A 532 -8.41 -41.55 -0.51
C ALA A 532 -7.12 -41.08 0.15
N ASN A 533 -6.02 -41.79 -0.10
CA ASN A 533 -4.68 -41.37 0.31
C ASN A 533 -3.63 -41.88 -0.67
N TRP A 534 -2.56 -41.10 -0.83
CA TRP A 534 -1.54 -41.35 -1.84
C TRP A 534 -0.15 -40.96 -1.34
N ILE A 535 0.85 -41.74 -1.77
CA ILE A 535 2.26 -41.35 -1.68
C ILE A 535 2.59 -40.59 -2.97
N LEU A 536 3.12 -39.38 -2.82
CA LEU A 536 3.40 -38.47 -3.92
C LEU A 536 4.75 -38.77 -4.57
N SER A 537 4.81 -38.66 -5.90
CA SER A 537 6.07 -38.59 -6.65
C SER A 537 6.70 -37.19 -6.59
N THR A 538 7.96 -37.07 -7.02
CA THR A 538 8.67 -35.78 -7.11
C THR A 538 8.18 -34.86 -8.23
N GLY A 539 7.49 -35.41 -9.23
CA GLY A 539 6.82 -34.65 -10.29
C GLY A 539 5.30 -34.62 -10.09
N TYR A 540 4.63 -33.60 -10.63
CA TYR A 540 3.18 -33.49 -10.57
C TYR A 540 2.49 -34.66 -11.26
N GLN A 541 1.58 -35.30 -10.54
CA GLN A 541 0.71 -36.36 -11.03
C GLN A 541 -0.72 -36.11 -10.59
N ASP A 542 -1.66 -36.67 -11.35
CA ASP A 542 -3.08 -36.61 -11.03
C ASP A 542 -3.46 -37.86 -10.21
N TYR A 543 -3.93 -37.62 -8.99
CA TYR A 543 -4.40 -38.63 -8.06
C TYR A 543 -5.93 -38.61 -8.02
N VAL A 544 -6.55 -39.66 -8.57
CA VAL A 544 -7.99 -39.66 -8.84
C VAL A 544 -8.73 -40.51 -7.82
N TYR A 545 -9.67 -39.90 -7.10
CA TYR A 545 -10.70 -40.56 -6.32
C TYR A 545 -11.96 -40.74 -7.19
N ARG A 546 -12.47 -41.97 -7.28
CA ARG A 546 -13.68 -42.33 -8.03
C ARG A 546 -14.73 -42.90 -7.08
N GLY A 547 -15.32 -42.04 -6.26
CA GLY A 547 -16.44 -42.38 -5.38
C GLY A 547 -17.52 -41.30 -5.46
N ASP A 548 -18.46 -41.32 -4.53
CA ASP A 548 -19.62 -40.42 -4.47
C ASP A 548 -19.69 -39.65 -3.15
N ALA A 549 -18.54 -39.52 -2.46
CA ALA A 549 -18.45 -38.78 -1.20
C ALA A 549 -18.82 -37.31 -1.39
N THR A 550 -19.59 -36.77 -0.45
CA THR A 550 -20.09 -35.39 -0.48
C THR A 550 -19.71 -34.64 0.78
N GLY A 551 -19.40 -33.35 0.66
CA GLY A 551 -19.04 -32.50 1.79
C GLY A 551 -17.88 -31.57 1.46
N GLU A 552 -17.31 -30.94 2.48
CA GLU A 552 -16.08 -30.14 2.35
C GLU A 552 -14.91 -31.03 1.93
N ILE A 553 -14.11 -30.56 0.97
CA ILE A 553 -12.97 -31.26 0.40
C ILE A 553 -11.68 -30.66 0.96
N GLN A 554 -10.81 -31.48 1.52
CA GLN A 554 -9.49 -31.09 1.99
C GLN A 554 -8.42 -32.03 1.43
N VAL A 555 -7.27 -31.47 1.06
CA VAL A 555 -6.05 -32.22 0.75
C VAL A 555 -5.09 -32.00 1.90
N GLU A 556 -4.95 -33.02 2.74
CA GLU A 556 -4.13 -33.00 3.95
C GLU A 556 -2.77 -33.65 3.70
N PHE A 557 -1.71 -33.02 4.17
CA PHE A 557 -0.35 -33.54 4.27
C PHE A 557 -0.09 -33.94 5.73
N ASP A 558 0.38 -35.17 5.97
CA ASP A 558 0.56 -35.74 7.32
C ASP A 558 1.97 -36.35 7.55
N ASN A 559 2.99 -35.89 6.80
CA ASN A 559 4.36 -36.39 6.87
C ASN A 559 5.44 -35.29 6.74
N ASP A 560 5.60 -34.48 7.76
CA ASP A 560 6.58 -33.37 7.83
C ASP A 560 8.00 -33.76 8.29
N ALA A 561 8.50 -34.94 7.92
CA ALA A 561 9.93 -35.22 8.14
C ALA A 561 10.77 -34.13 7.43
N GLY A 562 11.69 -33.47 8.14
CA GLY A 562 12.37 -32.27 7.65
C GLY A 562 12.91 -32.39 6.21
N GLY A 563 12.50 -31.44 5.36
CA GLY A 563 12.82 -31.42 3.93
C GLY A 563 11.81 -32.17 3.04
N ARG A 564 10.67 -32.58 3.59
CA ARG A 564 9.53 -33.15 2.86
C ARG A 564 8.39 -32.14 2.87
N ASP A 565 8.09 -31.62 1.69
CA ASP A 565 7.03 -30.65 1.47
C ASP A 565 6.18 -31.14 0.31
N VAL A 566 4.89 -30.79 0.35
CA VAL A 566 3.93 -31.10 -0.70
C VAL A 566 3.56 -29.84 -1.43
N GLN A 567 3.43 -29.94 -2.75
CA GLN A 567 2.82 -28.92 -3.59
C GLN A 567 1.58 -29.49 -4.26
N VAL A 568 0.42 -28.91 -3.98
CA VAL A 568 -0.86 -29.21 -4.64
C VAL A 568 -1.11 -28.11 -5.67
N ASP A 569 -1.23 -28.47 -6.95
CA ASP A 569 -1.52 -27.55 -8.06
C ASP A 569 -3.02 -27.19 -8.03
N TYR A 570 -3.88 -28.21 -8.19
CA TYR A 570 -5.32 -28.04 -8.10
C TYR A 570 -6.03 -29.32 -7.69
N ILE A 571 -7.33 -29.18 -7.41
CA ILE A 571 -8.26 -30.29 -7.53
C ILE A 571 -9.26 -30.07 -8.67
N GLN A 572 -9.79 -31.14 -9.24
CA GLN A 572 -10.88 -31.10 -10.21
C GLN A 572 -12.08 -31.89 -9.68
N VAL A 573 -13.23 -31.25 -9.60
CA VAL A 573 -14.47 -31.80 -9.04
C VAL A 573 -15.60 -31.57 -10.04
N ASN A 574 -16.21 -32.64 -10.56
CA ASN A 574 -17.29 -32.54 -11.55
C ASN A 574 -16.98 -31.58 -12.73
N ASP A 575 -15.78 -31.72 -13.31
CA ASP A 575 -15.23 -30.89 -14.40
C ASP A 575 -14.86 -29.43 -14.04
N GLU A 576 -14.99 -29.03 -12.77
CA GLU A 576 -14.53 -27.72 -12.26
C GLU A 576 -13.13 -27.85 -11.65
N THR A 577 -12.16 -27.07 -12.16
CA THR A 577 -10.82 -26.96 -11.59
C THR A 577 -10.79 -25.89 -10.50
N ARG A 578 -10.28 -26.26 -9.32
CA ARG A 578 -10.09 -25.37 -8.17
C ARG A 578 -8.62 -25.33 -7.82
N GLN A 579 -8.00 -24.19 -8.10
CA GLN A 579 -6.56 -23.94 -7.90
C GLN A 579 -6.22 -23.84 -6.42
N ALA A 580 -5.13 -24.46 -5.98
CA ALA A 580 -4.74 -24.51 -4.57
C ALA A 580 -4.30 -23.14 -4.04
N GLU A 581 -3.60 -22.35 -4.87
CA GLU A 581 -3.20 -20.97 -4.59
C GLU A 581 -4.39 -20.00 -4.51
N ASN A 582 -5.57 -20.39 -5.00
CA ASN A 582 -6.80 -19.60 -4.84
C ASN A 582 -7.61 -20.02 -3.61
N GLN A 583 -7.10 -20.93 -2.78
CA GLN A 583 -7.77 -21.36 -1.56
C GLN A 583 -7.25 -20.60 -0.34
N SER A 584 -8.17 -19.92 0.34
CA SER A 584 -7.87 -19.14 1.54
C SER A 584 -7.60 -19.99 2.79
N VAL A 585 -7.73 -21.32 2.70
CA VAL A 585 -7.44 -22.26 3.78
C VAL A 585 -6.24 -23.12 3.38
N ASN A 586 -5.09 -22.86 3.98
CA ASN A 586 -3.90 -23.71 3.90
C ASN A 586 -3.20 -23.74 5.27
N THR A 587 -3.41 -24.80 6.05
CA THR A 587 -2.83 -24.90 7.40
C THR A 587 -1.44 -25.53 7.43
N GLY A 588 -0.95 -26.03 6.29
CA GLY A 588 0.36 -26.69 6.22
C GLY A 588 1.44 -25.81 5.60
N VAL A 589 1.15 -24.61 5.07
CA VAL A 589 2.18 -23.72 4.52
C VAL A 589 3.07 -23.17 5.62
N TRP A 590 4.39 -23.18 5.43
CA TRP A 590 5.31 -22.46 6.31
C TRP A 590 5.45 -21.03 5.81
N ALA A 591 4.81 -20.10 6.51
CA ALA A 591 4.88 -18.67 6.26
C ALA A 591 4.82 -17.93 7.60
N ASN A 592 5.31 -16.69 7.65
CA ASN A 592 5.34 -15.92 8.91
C ASN A 592 6.02 -16.70 10.06
N ASN A 593 7.05 -17.48 9.72
CA ASN A 593 7.88 -18.27 10.64
C ASN A 593 7.12 -19.33 11.47
N GLN A 594 5.98 -19.83 10.97
CA GLN A 594 5.23 -20.93 11.56
C GLN A 594 4.45 -21.73 10.50
N CYS A 595 4.05 -22.96 10.84
CA CYS A 595 3.15 -23.77 10.02
C CYS A 595 1.73 -23.20 10.06
N GLY A 596 1.08 -23.07 8.90
CA GLY A 596 -0.25 -22.45 8.75
C GLY A 596 -0.23 -20.92 8.88
N GLY A 597 0.95 -20.29 8.88
CA GLY A 597 1.10 -18.84 8.99
C GLY A 597 0.80 -18.07 7.70
N GLY A 598 0.27 -18.73 6.67
CA GLY A 598 -0.14 -18.13 5.41
C GLY A 598 -1.34 -18.85 4.81
N SER A 599 -1.94 -18.28 3.77
CA SER A 599 -3.00 -18.90 2.97
C SER A 599 -2.72 -18.65 1.48
N ASN A 600 -3.55 -19.16 0.56
CA ASN A 600 -3.41 -18.91 -0.88
C ASN A 600 -2.06 -19.40 -1.44
N SER A 601 -1.67 -20.62 -1.04
CA SER A 601 -0.43 -21.25 -1.46
C SER A 601 -0.70 -22.69 -1.89
N GLU A 602 -0.01 -23.13 -2.93
CA GLU A 602 0.03 -24.53 -3.34
C GLU A 602 0.78 -25.42 -2.33
N TRP A 603 1.54 -24.82 -1.43
CA TRP A 603 2.51 -25.54 -0.62
C TRP A 603 2.02 -25.94 0.76
N LEU A 604 2.34 -27.17 1.16
CA LEU A 604 2.20 -27.72 2.50
C LEU A 604 3.60 -28.15 2.97
N HIS A 605 4.26 -27.31 3.77
CA HIS A 605 5.60 -27.56 4.35
C HIS A 605 5.54 -28.32 5.69
N CYS A 606 4.37 -28.31 6.30
CA CYS A 606 4.11 -28.93 7.58
C CYS A 606 2.84 -29.77 7.51
N ASN A 607 2.63 -30.61 8.52
CA ASN A 607 1.36 -31.30 8.68
C ASN A 607 0.22 -30.28 8.71
N GLY A 608 -0.77 -30.45 7.85
CA GLY A 608 -1.83 -29.48 7.60
C GLY A 608 -2.57 -29.78 6.30
N HIS A 609 -3.50 -28.93 5.89
CA HIS A 609 -4.31 -29.19 4.70
C HIS A 609 -4.65 -27.92 3.92
N ILE A 610 -4.98 -28.11 2.64
CA ILE A 610 -5.63 -27.10 1.80
C ILE A 610 -7.11 -27.44 1.66
N GLY A 611 -8.00 -26.49 1.93
CA GLY A 611 -9.45 -26.65 1.78
C GLY A 611 -9.95 -26.17 0.42
N PHE A 612 -10.76 -26.95 -0.28
CA PHE A 612 -11.21 -26.67 -1.65
C PHE A 612 -12.74 -26.51 -1.78
N GLY A 613 -13.43 -26.15 -0.70
CA GLY A 613 -14.88 -26.01 -0.69
C GLY A 613 -15.63 -27.34 -0.81
N THR A 614 -16.91 -27.32 -1.22
CA THR A 614 -17.77 -28.52 -1.23
C THR A 614 -17.98 -29.14 -2.61
N THR A 615 -18.41 -30.40 -2.67
CA THR A 615 -18.55 -31.19 -3.92
C THR A 615 -19.62 -30.73 -4.94
N GLY A 616 -20.32 -29.58 -4.76
CA GLY A 616 -21.43 -29.12 -5.63
C GLY A 616 -21.11 -27.89 -6.51
N SER A 617 -21.70 -27.81 -7.71
CA SER A 617 -21.46 -26.76 -8.74
C SER A 617 -22.52 -25.62 -8.70
N GLY A 618 -22.11 -24.37 -8.94
CA GLY A 618 -22.99 -23.19 -8.92
C GLY A 618 -23.71 -22.87 -10.25
N SER A 619 -24.94 -22.34 -10.18
CA SER A 619 -25.67 -21.63 -11.25
C SER A 619 -26.82 -20.78 -10.68
N SER A 620 -27.10 -19.62 -11.30
CA SER A 620 -27.98 -18.53 -10.80
C SER A 620 -29.35 -18.44 -11.51
N SER A 621 -30.45 -18.17 -10.76
CA SER A 621 -31.52 -17.18 -11.04
C SER A 621 -32.85 -17.37 -10.24
N SER A 622 -33.32 -16.24 -9.67
CA SER A 622 -34.69 -15.79 -9.30
C SER A 622 -35.64 -16.59 -8.38
N SER A 623 -35.86 -15.95 -7.22
CA SER A 623 -37.11 -15.73 -6.46
C SER A 623 -37.74 -16.79 -5.53
N SER A 624 -38.02 -16.27 -4.33
CA SER A 624 -39.00 -16.67 -3.28
C SER A 624 -38.66 -17.74 -2.23
N SER A 625 -38.29 -17.20 -1.06
CA SER A 625 -38.71 -17.56 0.31
C SER A 625 -38.18 -18.81 1.02
N SER A 626 -37.52 -18.53 2.17
CA SER A 626 -37.36 -19.33 3.42
C SER A 626 -36.63 -20.67 3.28
N SER A 627 -35.55 -20.99 3.98
CA SER A 627 -35.17 -20.65 5.37
C SER A 627 -33.72 -21.08 5.66
N SER A 628 -32.96 -20.19 6.30
CA SER A 628 -31.87 -20.42 7.27
C SER A 628 -31.03 -21.70 7.22
N SER A 629 -29.75 -21.56 6.87
CA SER A 629 -28.63 -21.96 7.74
C SER A 629 -27.32 -21.35 7.21
N SER A 630 -26.72 -20.52 8.04
CA SER A 630 -25.51 -19.74 7.87
C SER A 630 -24.24 -20.60 7.87
N SER A 631 -23.35 -20.33 6.92
CA SER A 631 -21.90 -20.53 7.10
C SER A 631 -21.16 -19.54 6.20
N SER A 632 -20.55 -18.57 6.87
CA SER A 632 -19.83 -17.39 6.42
C SER A 632 -18.63 -17.70 5.52
N GLY A 633 -18.73 -17.37 4.23
CA GLY A 633 -17.58 -17.17 3.36
C GLY A 633 -17.09 -15.73 3.50
N GLY A 634 -15.77 -15.55 3.62
CA GLY A 634 -15.14 -14.22 3.70
C GLY A 634 -15.54 -13.37 2.50
N LEU A 635 -16.12 -12.21 2.77
CA LEU A 635 -16.50 -11.24 1.75
C LEU A 635 -15.23 -10.57 1.20
N ALA A 636 -15.10 -10.49 -0.12
CA ALA A 636 -13.99 -9.79 -0.76
C ALA A 636 -13.97 -8.32 -0.29
N CYS A 637 -12.78 -7.83 0.08
CA CYS A 637 -12.59 -6.56 0.78
C CYS A 637 -13.17 -5.35 0.02
N GLY A 638 -13.11 -5.36 -1.32
CA GLY A 638 -13.68 -4.32 -2.19
C GLY A 638 -12.95 -2.97 -2.10
N GLU A 639 -13.47 -1.91 -2.74
CA GLU A 639 -12.72 -0.65 -2.90
C GLU A 639 -12.93 0.34 -1.73
N PRO A 640 -11.86 0.93 -1.17
CA PRO A 640 -11.97 1.98 -0.16
C PRO A 640 -12.80 3.18 -0.61
N PRO A 641 -13.56 3.84 0.29
CA PRO A 641 -14.23 5.07 -0.04
C PRO A 641 -13.22 6.19 -0.31
N SER A 642 -13.56 7.09 -1.23
CA SER A 642 -12.77 8.28 -1.51
C SER A 642 -13.65 9.52 -1.67
N GLY A 643 -13.08 10.69 -1.38
CA GLY A 643 -13.74 11.97 -1.59
C GLY A 643 -14.85 12.30 -0.58
N PHE A 644 -15.85 13.07 -1.01
CA PHE A 644 -16.96 13.51 -0.17
C PHE A 644 -18.19 12.62 -0.39
N LEU A 645 -18.66 12.00 0.67
CA LEU A 645 -19.83 11.13 0.71
C LEU A 645 -20.87 11.70 1.66
N ALA A 646 -22.11 11.26 1.54
CA ALA A 646 -23.18 11.64 2.45
C ALA A 646 -23.94 10.39 2.91
N ALA A 647 -24.08 10.22 4.23
CA ALA A 647 -24.87 9.14 4.78
C ALA A 647 -26.34 9.55 4.95
N THR A 648 -27.24 8.59 4.80
CA THR A 648 -28.69 8.82 4.84
C THR A 648 -29.24 8.47 6.22
N ALA A 649 -30.09 9.34 6.78
CA ALA A 649 -30.74 9.10 8.07
C ALA A 649 -31.66 7.88 8.01
N VAL A 650 -31.67 7.08 9.07
CA VAL A 650 -32.59 5.97 9.26
C VAL A 650 -33.79 6.48 10.06
N GLU A 651 -34.87 6.85 9.36
CA GLU A 651 -36.03 7.53 9.97
C GLU A 651 -36.63 6.78 11.18
N GLY A 652 -36.66 5.44 11.12
CA GLY A 652 -37.18 4.58 12.20
C GLY A 652 -36.30 4.52 13.45
N ALA A 653 -35.10 5.10 13.40
CA ALA A 653 -34.15 5.18 14.51
C ALA A 653 -34.11 6.57 15.16
N ASN A 654 -35.04 7.48 14.85
CA ASN A 654 -35.11 8.77 15.54
C ASN A 654 -35.47 8.58 17.03
N SER A 655 -34.79 9.30 17.91
CA SER A 655 -35.02 9.21 19.35
C SER A 655 -36.45 9.59 19.73
N THR A 656 -37.03 8.76 20.60
CA THR A 656 -38.34 9.01 21.21
C THR A 656 -38.22 9.76 22.55
N ARG A 657 -37.00 10.08 23.00
CA ARG A 657 -36.78 10.80 24.25
C ARG A 657 -37.05 12.29 24.06
N THR A 658 -37.65 12.90 25.07
CA THR A 658 -37.83 14.36 25.14
C THR A 658 -36.65 15.07 25.78
N GLU A 659 -35.80 14.35 26.50
CA GLU A 659 -34.59 14.87 27.14
C GLU A 659 -33.36 14.69 26.26
N ALA A 660 -32.30 15.46 26.54
CA ALA A 660 -31.04 15.35 25.83
C ALA A 660 -30.47 13.93 25.97
N SER A 661 -30.15 13.32 24.83
CA SER A 661 -29.62 11.97 24.74
C SER A 661 -28.61 11.85 23.60
N LEU A 662 -27.73 10.86 23.71
CA LEU A 662 -26.77 10.49 22.68
C LEU A 662 -26.89 9.02 22.38
N TYR A 663 -26.73 8.69 21.10
CA TYR A 663 -26.45 7.33 20.66
C TYR A 663 -24.96 7.13 20.56
N GLU A 664 -24.44 6.00 21.02
CA GLU A 664 -23.00 5.73 21.13
C GLU A 664 -22.70 4.24 21.04
N GLY A 665 -21.42 3.87 20.91
CA GLY A 665 -20.95 2.49 21.01
C GLY A 665 -21.69 1.56 20.05
N ALA A 666 -21.61 1.84 18.75
CA ALA A 666 -22.28 1.04 17.75
C ALA A 666 -21.56 -0.30 17.55
N VAL A 667 -22.31 -1.39 17.46
CA VAL A 667 -21.78 -2.74 17.18
C VAL A 667 -22.78 -3.54 16.36
N TRP A 668 -22.33 -4.36 15.41
CA TRP A 668 -23.19 -5.16 14.55
C TRP A 668 -23.23 -6.63 14.98
N ILE A 669 -24.42 -7.14 15.29
CA ILE A 669 -24.60 -8.51 15.77
C ILE A 669 -25.78 -9.14 15.03
N ASP A 670 -25.54 -10.25 14.33
CA ASP A 670 -26.55 -11.14 13.73
C ASP A 670 -27.72 -10.41 13.02
N GLY A 671 -27.38 -9.52 12.07
CA GLY A 671 -28.38 -8.86 11.23
C GLY A 671 -29.02 -7.60 11.85
N ALA A 672 -28.48 -7.09 12.95
CA ALA A 672 -28.94 -5.84 13.56
C ALA A 672 -27.79 -5.02 14.15
N LEU A 673 -27.99 -3.70 14.14
CA LEU A 673 -27.11 -2.77 14.84
C LEU A 673 -27.55 -2.65 16.29
N TYR A 674 -26.61 -2.74 17.21
CA TYR A 674 -26.79 -2.46 18.63
C TYR A 674 -26.01 -1.21 19.00
N PHE A 675 -26.55 -0.38 19.89
CA PHE A 675 -25.90 0.85 20.32
C PHE A 675 -26.47 1.32 21.66
N SER A 676 -25.67 2.07 22.41
CA SER A 676 -26.09 2.70 23.66
C SER A 676 -26.94 3.93 23.39
N ASP A 677 -27.98 4.15 24.20
CA ASP A 677 -28.86 5.33 24.22
C ASP A 677 -28.92 5.84 25.65
N PHE A 678 -28.06 6.83 25.95
CA PHE A 678 -27.91 7.37 27.29
C PHE A 678 -28.41 8.81 27.41
N THR A 679 -28.62 9.21 28.66
CA THR A 679 -28.95 10.60 29.04
C THR A 679 -27.95 11.13 30.04
N PHE A 680 -27.85 12.45 30.12
CA PHE A 680 -26.93 13.16 31.01
C PHE A 680 -27.48 13.34 32.45
N SER A 681 -28.53 12.58 32.81
CA SER A 681 -29.12 12.63 34.15
C SER A 681 -28.23 11.89 35.17
N ALA A 682 -28.40 12.21 36.45
CA ALA A 682 -27.64 11.57 37.53
C ALA A 682 -27.78 10.03 37.49
N GLY A 683 -26.66 9.32 37.69
CA GLY A 683 -26.60 7.86 37.62
C GLY A 683 -26.44 7.28 36.21
N PHE A 684 -26.21 8.13 35.20
CA PHE A 684 -26.00 7.76 33.80
C PHE A 684 -27.02 6.74 33.25
N PRO A 685 -28.32 7.10 33.18
CA PRO A 685 -29.33 6.20 32.62
C PRO A 685 -29.02 5.93 31.14
N SER A 686 -28.75 4.66 30.84
CA SER A 686 -28.46 4.17 29.49
C SER A 686 -29.15 2.85 29.24
N ARG A 687 -29.54 2.63 27.99
CA ARG A 687 -30.13 1.39 27.48
C ARG A 687 -29.39 0.98 26.21
N ILE A 688 -29.30 -0.32 25.94
CA ILE A 688 -28.82 -0.83 24.65
C ILE A 688 -30.03 -1.00 23.74
N GLN A 689 -30.04 -0.27 22.64
CA GLN A 689 -31.03 -0.36 21.58
C GLN A 689 -30.58 -1.39 20.54
N LYS A 690 -31.56 -1.93 19.82
CA LYS A 690 -31.41 -2.81 18.66
C LYS A 690 -32.14 -2.17 17.48
N LEU A 691 -31.46 -2.01 16.36
CA LEU A 691 -31.99 -1.53 15.10
C LEU A 691 -31.83 -2.61 14.03
N THR A 692 -32.95 -3.12 13.54
CA THR A 692 -32.96 -4.12 12.45
C THR A 692 -32.67 -3.49 11.09
N THR A 693 -32.27 -4.29 10.11
CA THR A 693 -32.11 -3.87 8.70
C THR A 693 -33.36 -3.23 8.10
N ALA A 694 -34.54 -3.62 8.59
CA ALA A 694 -35.84 -3.04 8.24
C ALA A 694 -36.11 -1.65 8.84
N GLY A 695 -35.18 -1.11 9.64
CA GLY A 695 -35.30 0.20 10.29
C GLY A 695 -36.19 0.20 11.54
N VAL A 696 -36.49 -0.96 12.12
CA VAL A 696 -37.27 -1.06 13.37
C VAL A 696 -36.32 -1.04 14.56
N MET A 697 -36.54 -0.07 15.47
CA MET A 697 -35.77 0.11 16.71
C MET A 697 -36.53 -0.42 17.93
N THR A 698 -35.87 -1.23 18.76
CA THR A 698 -36.39 -1.79 20.03
C THR A 698 -35.32 -1.78 21.10
N THR A 699 -35.70 -1.80 22.38
CA THR A 699 -34.73 -1.89 23.48
C THR A 699 -34.35 -3.34 23.75
N GLN A 700 -33.04 -3.63 23.68
CA GLN A 700 -32.46 -4.93 24.02
C GLN A 700 -32.22 -5.04 25.53
N ILE A 701 -31.57 -4.04 26.14
CA ILE A 701 -31.28 -3.99 27.57
C ILE A 701 -31.68 -2.61 28.10
N ALA A 702 -32.61 -2.56 29.06
CA ALA A 702 -33.25 -1.31 29.48
C ALA A 702 -32.46 -0.44 30.48
N ASP A 703 -31.53 -1.02 31.23
CA ASP A 703 -30.74 -0.34 32.27
C ASP A 703 -29.27 -0.80 32.24
N SER A 704 -28.61 -0.58 31.10
CA SER A 704 -27.24 -1.03 30.84
C SER A 704 -26.18 -0.09 31.43
N GLY A 705 -26.48 1.19 31.61
CA GLY A 705 -25.46 2.17 32.01
C GLY A 705 -24.24 2.24 31.06
N SER A 706 -24.41 1.79 29.82
CA SER A 706 -23.36 1.59 28.81
C SER A 706 -23.08 2.83 27.99
N ASN A 707 -21.86 2.88 27.46
CA ASN A 707 -21.39 3.81 26.43
C ASN A 707 -20.88 3.00 25.21
N GLY A 708 -19.57 2.91 24.99
CA GLY A 708 -18.95 2.03 23.99
C GLY A 708 -19.38 0.57 24.16
N LEU A 709 -19.62 -0.11 23.04
CA LEU A 709 -19.99 -1.52 22.98
C LEU A 709 -19.03 -2.28 22.05
N ALA A 710 -18.77 -3.53 22.36
CA ALA A 710 -18.11 -4.52 21.51
C ALA A 710 -18.77 -5.89 21.73
N VAL A 711 -18.50 -6.87 20.87
CA VAL A 711 -18.97 -8.24 21.05
C VAL A 711 -17.78 -9.18 21.29
N ASP A 712 -17.91 -10.10 22.25
CA ASP A 712 -16.90 -11.15 22.42
C ASP A 712 -17.18 -12.38 21.55
N ALA A 713 -16.23 -13.30 21.50
CA ALA A 713 -16.34 -14.53 20.72
C ALA A 713 -17.48 -15.48 21.16
N GLN A 714 -18.15 -15.20 22.29
CA GLN A 714 -19.34 -15.93 22.73
C GLN A 714 -20.64 -15.27 22.25
N GLY A 715 -20.55 -14.11 21.61
CA GLY A 715 -21.70 -13.30 21.18
C GLY A 715 -22.28 -12.43 22.30
N ASP A 716 -21.61 -12.34 23.45
CA ASP A 716 -22.04 -11.47 24.55
C ASP A 716 -21.57 -10.03 24.32
N ILE A 717 -22.39 -9.08 24.77
CA ILE A 717 -22.05 -7.65 24.64
C ILE A 717 -21.11 -7.29 25.78
N VAL A 718 -19.91 -6.82 25.44
CA VAL A 718 -18.99 -6.18 26.37
C VAL A 718 -19.15 -4.67 26.22
N ALA A 719 -19.32 -3.98 27.33
CA ALA A 719 -19.62 -2.57 27.35
C ALA A 719 -18.68 -1.82 28.29
N ALA A 720 -18.18 -0.68 27.80
CA ALA A 720 -17.71 0.37 28.67
C ALA A 720 -18.92 0.97 29.41
N THR A 721 -18.86 1.02 30.74
CA THR A 721 -20.02 1.41 31.56
C THR A 721 -19.69 2.55 32.51
N HIS A 722 -20.26 3.73 32.23
CA HIS A 722 -20.13 4.91 33.09
C HIS A 722 -20.84 4.70 34.43
N LYS A 723 -22.04 4.09 34.41
CA LYS A 723 -22.83 3.83 35.64
C LYS A 723 -22.07 2.99 36.67
N TYR A 724 -21.19 2.10 36.21
CA TYR A 724 -20.46 1.16 37.06
C TYR A 724 -18.96 1.46 37.15
N SER A 725 -18.48 2.53 36.50
CA SER A 725 -17.06 2.90 36.43
C SER A 725 -16.17 1.70 36.08
N GLY A 726 -16.50 0.99 34.99
CA GLY A 726 -15.77 -0.21 34.59
C GLY A 726 -16.22 -0.82 33.28
N ILE A 727 -15.61 -1.94 32.93
CA ILE A 727 -16.00 -2.79 31.80
C ILE A 727 -16.96 -3.87 32.31
N SER A 728 -18.11 -3.97 31.66
CA SER A 728 -19.17 -4.93 32.00
C SER A 728 -19.42 -5.87 30.82
N ARG A 729 -19.82 -7.10 31.11
CA ARG A 729 -20.34 -8.05 30.11
C ARG A 729 -21.82 -8.27 30.35
N TYR A 730 -22.59 -8.34 29.29
CA TYR A 730 -24.02 -8.62 29.28
C TYR A 730 -24.27 -9.89 28.48
N GLU A 731 -24.83 -10.90 29.15
CA GLU A 731 -25.29 -12.11 28.48
C GLU A 731 -26.37 -11.73 27.45
N PHE A 732 -26.13 -12.02 26.17
CA PHE A 732 -26.93 -11.48 25.08
C PHE A 732 -28.42 -11.86 25.17
N THR A 733 -28.71 -13.08 25.63
CA THR A 733 -30.07 -13.64 25.71
C THR A 733 -30.88 -13.16 26.90
N THR A 734 -30.22 -12.87 28.03
CA THR A 734 -30.91 -12.56 29.30
C THR A 734 -30.76 -11.10 29.71
N GLY A 735 -29.73 -10.41 29.20
CA GLY A 735 -29.31 -9.10 29.67
C GLY A 735 -28.63 -9.12 31.04
N ASN A 736 -28.26 -10.30 31.56
CA ASN A 736 -27.58 -10.41 32.86
C ASN A 736 -26.20 -9.77 32.79
N ARG A 737 -25.90 -8.89 33.76
CA ARG A 737 -24.63 -8.18 33.85
C ARG A 737 -23.63 -8.91 34.73
N THR A 738 -22.39 -9.03 34.27
CA THR A 738 -21.20 -9.33 35.08
C THR A 738 -20.13 -8.26 34.91
N ALA A 739 -19.32 -8.01 35.94
CA ALA A 739 -18.16 -7.11 35.81
C ALA A 739 -16.99 -7.86 35.16
N VAL A 740 -16.33 -7.24 34.18
CA VAL A 740 -15.08 -7.72 33.57
C VAL A 740 -13.90 -7.11 34.30
N ALA A 741 -13.88 -5.78 34.43
CA ALA A 741 -12.94 -5.05 35.26
C ALA A 741 -13.60 -3.82 35.87
N SER A 742 -13.31 -3.56 37.14
CA SER A 742 -13.87 -2.41 37.87
C SER A 742 -12.81 -1.55 38.56
N THR A 743 -11.56 -2.02 38.64
CA THR A 743 -10.48 -1.29 39.31
C THR A 743 -9.12 -1.50 38.64
N TYR A 744 -8.24 -0.51 38.81
CA TYR A 744 -6.81 -0.59 38.53
C TYR A 744 -6.04 0.03 39.69
N ASN A 745 -5.01 -0.65 40.19
CA ASN A 745 -4.23 -0.25 41.36
C ASN A 745 -5.08 0.15 42.59
N GLY A 746 -6.20 -0.56 42.81
CA GLY A 746 -7.10 -0.36 43.95
C GLY A 746 -8.09 0.81 43.81
N ASN A 747 -7.98 1.60 42.75
CA ASN A 747 -8.90 2.69 42.41
C ASN A 747 -9.92 2.22 41.38
N VAL A 748 -11.13 2.79 41.40
CA VAL A 748 -12.11 2.56 40.33
C VAL A 748 -11.67 3.28 39.06
N PHE A 749 -12.22 2.89 37.91
CA PHE A 749 -12.05 3.69 36.70
C PHE A 749 -12.82 5.02 36.81
N ASN A 750 -12.50 5.98 35.96
CA ASN A 750 -13.22 7.24 35.87
C ASN A 750 -14.58 6.98 35.18
N SER A 751 -14.62 7.17 33.86
CA SER A 751 -15.77 6.94 33.00
C SER A 751 -15.31 6.19 31.75
N PRO A 752 -15.10 4.85 31.81
CA PRO A 752 -14.71 4.08 30.64
C PRO A 752 -15.65 4.36 29.47
N ASN A 753 -15.11 4.80 28.34
CA ASN A 753 -15.89 5.46 27.30
C ASN A 753 -16.07 4.58 26.06
N ASP A 754 -14.96 4.15 25.45
CA ASP A 754 -14.98 3.26 24.29
C ASP A 754 -14.05 2.05 24.47
N LEU A 755 -14.30 0.96 23.73
CA LEU A 755 -13.52 -0.28 23.82
C LEU A 755 -13.41 -1.03 22.49
N ALA A 756 -12.31 -1.77 22.34
CA ALA A 756 -12.07 -2.71 21.26
C ALA A 756 -11.59 -4.06 21.83
N ILE A 757 -12.00 -5.16 21.21
CA ILE A 757 -11.60 -6.52 21.61
C ILE A 757 -10.77 -7.13 20.50
N ALA A 758 -9.58 -7.62 20.84
CA ALA A 758 -8.74 -8.36 19.91
C ALA A 758 -9.24 -9.80 19.74
N ASN A 759 -8.82 -10.46 18.66
CA ASN A 759 -9.18 -11.82 18.29
C ASN A 759 -8.81 -12.84 19.39
N ASP A 760 -7.79 -12.56 20.20
CA ASP A 760 -7.38 -13.40 21.33
C ASP A 760 -8.25 -13.20 22.59
N GLY A 761 -9.14 -12.20 22.59
CA GLY A 761 -9.98 -11.80 23.71
C GLY A 761 -9.40 -10.70 24.60
N THR A 762 -8.23 -10.16 24.29
CA THR A 762 -7.67 -8.98 24.97
C THR A 762 -8.58 -7.77 24.74
N ILE A 763 -8.88 -7.01 25.80
CA ILE A 763 -9.74 -5.82 25.73
C ILE A 763 -8.88 -4.56 25.87
N TYR A 764 -9.03 -3.62 24.96
CA TYR A 764 -8.47 -2.28 25.02
C TYR A 764 -9.58 -1.28 25.26
N PHE A 765 -9.39 -0.32 26.16
CA PHE A 765 -10.42 0.66 26.45
C PHE A 765 -9.85 2.01 26.88
N THR A 766 -10.65 3.06 26.72
CA THR A 766 -10.33 4.42 27.13
C THR A 766 -11.08 4.79 28.40
N ASP A 767 -10.41 5.49 29.32
CA ASP A 767 -10.96 5.93 30.61
C ASP A 767 -10.83 7.46 30.80
N PRO A 768 -11.62 8.26 30.06
CA PRO A 768 -11.73 9.70 30.27
C PRO A 768 -12.55 10.05 31.53
N ASP A 769 -12.70 11.36 31.81
CA ASP A 769 -13.54 11.91 32.89
C ASP A 769 -14.85 12.55 32.37
N PHE A 770 -15.36 12.07 31.25
CA PHE A 770 -16.57 12.59 30.61
C PHE A 770 -17.87 12.26 31.36
N GLN A 771 -18.87 13.14 31.20
CA GLN A 771 -20.32 12.93 31.44
C GLN A 771 -20.75 12.51 32.85
N HIS A 772 -19.80 12.26 33.75
CA HIS A 772 -19.99 11.96 35.15
C HIS A 772 -18.72 12.39 35.91
N ASP A 773 -18.87 13.06 37.05
CA ASP A 773 -17.73 13.39 37.91
C ASP A 773 -17.01 12.08 38.32
N PRO A 774 -15.68 12.00 38.28
CA PRO A 774 -14.98 10.79 38.71
C PRO A 774 -15.49 10.31 40.06
N ALA A 775 -15.85 9.03 40.16
CA ALA A 775 -16.24 8.45 41.43
C ALA A 775 -15.14 8.71 42.46
N ALA A 776 -15.51 8.84 43.74
CA ALA A 776 -14.50 9.03 44.79
C ALA A 776 -13.49 7.87 44.76
N GLY A 777 -12.23 8.17 44.44
CA GLY A 777 -11.19 7.15 44.18
C GLY A 777 -11.03 6.72 42.72
N GLY A 778 -11.42 7.56 41.75
CA GLY A 778 -11.12 7.39 40.33
C GLY A 778 -9.62 7.39 40.02
N GLN A 779 -9.27 7.04 38.77
CA GLN A 779 -7.89 7.00 38.33
C GLN A 779 -7.26 8.40 38.31
N PRO A 780 -5.97 8.53 38.67
CA PRO A 780 -5.31 9.83 38.72
C PRO A 780 -5.03 10.44 37.33
N VAL A 781 -5.21 9.65 36.27
CA VAL A 781 -5.02 10.06 34.87
C VAL A 781 -6.24 9.64 34.05
N THR A 782 -6.53 10.38 32.99
CA THR A 782 -7.37 9.88 31.89
C THR A 782 -6.47 9.03 31.00
N GLY A 783 -6.81 7.77 30.77
CA GLY A 783 -5.84 6.81 30.24
C GLY A 783 -6.39 5.81 29.24
N VAL A 784 -5.46 5.18 28.52
CA VAL A 784 -5.69 4.01 27.67
C VAL A 784 -5.26 2.78 28.45
N TYR A 785 -6.13 1.79 28.56
CA TYR A 785 -5.92 0.59 29.37
C TYR A 785 -6.09 -0.67 28.54
N ARG A 786 -5.48 -1.75 29.03
CA ARG A 786 -5.59 -3.11 28.50
C ARG A 786 -6.01 -4.07 29.60
N ILE A 787 -6.94 -4.96 29.27
CA ILE A 787 -7.29 -6.16 30.04
C ILE A 787 -6.79 -7.36 29.24
N ASP A 788 -5.84 -8.10 29.78
CA ASP A 788 -5.35 -9.30 29.10
C ASP A 788 -6.34 -10.47 29.19
N VAL A 789 -6.06 -11.56 28.47
CA VAL A 789 -6.89 -12.77 28.45
C VAL A 789 -7.05 -13.46 29.82
N ASN A 790 -6.21 -13.13 30.80
CA ASN A 790 -6.29 -13.62 32.18
C ASN A 790 -7.07 -12.66 33.10
N GLY A 791 -7.49 -11.49 32.59
CA GLY A 791 -8.18 -10.45 33.35
C GLY A 791 -7.25 -9.45 34.03
N GLU A 792 -5.94 -9.45 33.74
CA GLU A 792 -4.99 -8.48 34.30
C GLU A 792 -5.12 -7.12 33.60
N VAL A 793 -5.28 -6.07 34.40
CA VAL A 793 -5.40 -4.69 33.90
C VAL A 793 -4.05 -3.99 33.93
N SER A 794 -3.68 -3.34 32.82
CA SER A 794 -2.48 -2.49 32.70
C SER A 794 -2.79 -1.14 32.05
N LEU A 795 -2.07 -0.09 32.45
CA LEU A 795 -2.10 1.22 31.81
C LEU A 795 -1.14 1.23 30.62
N ILE A 796 -1.63 1.56 29.43
CA ILE A 796 -0.83 1.73 28.20
C ILE A 796 -0.28 3.15 28.12
N ASP A 797 -1.17 4.15 28.20
CA ASP A 797 -0.80 5.56 28.04
C ASP A 797 -1.70 6.44 28.91
N GLY A 798 -1.09 7.20 29.83
CA GLY A 798 -1.76 8.18 30.68
C GLY A 798 -1.50 9.63 30.27
N SER A 799 -0.88 9.85 29.10
CA SER A 799 -0.52 11.18 28.60
C SER A 799 -1.59 11.80 27.69
N LEU A 800 -2.48 10.99 27.12
CA LEU A 800 -3.59 11.48 26.30
C LEU A 800 -4.64 12.15 27.19
N ASN A 801 -4.91 13.43 26.89
CA ASN A 801 -6.01 14.15 27.53
C ASN A 801 -7.33 13.59 27.03
N ASN A 802 -8.13 13.04 27.94
CA ASN A 802 -9.47 12.53 27.69
C ASN A 802 -9.55 11.67 26.43
N PRO A 803 -8.92 10.47 26.44
CA PRO A 803 -8.97 9.55 25.32
C PRO A 803 -10.40 9.09 25.10
N ASN A 804 -10.77 8.88 23.85
CA ASN A 804 -12.14 8.60 23.45
C ASN A 804 -12.21 7.36 22.55
N GLY A 805 -12.33 7.50 21.23
CA GLY A 805 -12.45 6.36 20.34
C GLY A 805 -11.22 5.46 20.37
N VAL A 806 -11.45 4.15 20.28
CA VAL A 806 -10.40 3.12 20.24
C VAL A 806 -10.73 2.05 19.22
N ALA A 807 -9.72 1.62 18.46
CA ALA A 807 -9.86 0.59 17.44
C ALA A 807 -8.59 -0.25 17.32
N LEU A 808 -8.73 -1.42 16.69
CA LEU A 808 -7.61 -2.27 16.29
C LEU A 808 -7.51 -2.30 14.76
N SER A 809 -6.29 -2.46 14.25
CA SER A 809 -6.09 -2.88 12.86
C SER A 809 -6.77 -4.24 12.61
N PRO A 810 -7.07 -4.60 11.35
CA PRO A 810 -7.66 -5.90 11.02
C PRO A 810 -6.86 -7.07 11.59
N GLU A 811 -5.52 -6.94 11.60
CA GLU A 811 -4.58 -7.94 12.11
C GLU A 811 -4.35 -7.85 13.63
N ASN A 812 -4.92 -6.83 14.30
CA ASN A 812 -4.79 -6.55 15.73
C ASN A 812 -3.34 -6.26 16.18
N ASP A 813 -2.49 -5.84 15.24
CA ASP A 813 -1.09 -5.48 15.43
C ASP A 813 -0.86 -3.97 15.62
N VAL A 814 -1.93 -3.15 15.51
CA VAL A 814 -1.90 -1.72 15.81
C VAL A 814 -3.16 -1.33 16.60
N LEU A 815 -2.97 -0.61 17.70
CA LEU A 815 -4.03 0.05 18.45
C LEU A 815 -4.14 1.51 18.03
N TYR A 816 -5.34 1.94 17.65
CA TYR A 816 -5.67 3.32 17.34
C TYR A 816 -6.42 3.95 18.50
N VAL A 817 -6.02 5.15 18.92
CA VAL A 817 -6.71 5.91 19.97
C VAL A 817 -6.79 7.38 19.58
N ASN A 818 -7.94 8.01 19.81
CA ASN A 818 -8.10 9.45 19.70
C ASN A 818 -8.61 10.07 21.01
N GLY A 819 -8.89 11.38 21.01
CA GLY A 819 -9.52 12.06 22.14
C GLY A 819 -9.36 13.58 22.07
N ASN A 820 -9.51 14.26 23.21
CA ASN A 820 -9.39 15.73 23.28
C ASN A 820 -8.01 16.27 22.90
N SER A 821 -7.01 15.40 22.82
CA SER A 821 -5.68 15.74 22.29
C SER A 821 -5.70 16.10 20.79
N SER A 822 -6.83 15.94 20.09
CA SER A 822 -7.01 16.30 18.67
C SER A 822 -6.06 15.56 17.72
N VAL A 823 -5.64 14.36 18.11
CA VAL A 823 -4.77 13.46 17.36
C VAL A 823 -5.41 12.09 17.18
N LEU A 824 -5.01 11.38 16.12
CA LEU A 824 -5.07 9.93 16.04
C LEU A 824 -3.70 9.40 16.44
N ARG A 825 -3.59 8.71 17.57
CA ARG A 825 -2.37 8.05 18.01
C ARG A 825 -2.43 6.57 17.68
N THR A 826 -1.31 6.03 17.25
CA THR A 826 -1.13 4.60 16.93
C THR A 826 -0.16 3.98 17.91
N TYR A 827 -0.42 2.78 18.40
CA TYR A 827 0.49 2.00 19.23
C TYR A 827 0.74 0.65 18.55
N PRO A 828 1.98 0.32 18.17
CA PRO A 828 2.28 -1.00 17.65
C PRO A 828 2.04 -2.07 18.72
N ILE A 829 1.49 -3.21 18.32
CA ILE A 829 1.31 -4.40 19.13
C ILE A 829 2.18 -5.49 18.52
N ILE A 830 3.25 -5.88 19.21
CA ILE A 830 4.16 -6.94 18.75
C ILE A 830 4.14 -8.05 19.79
N ASN A 831 3.74 -9.26 19.38
CA ASN A 831 3.61 -10.42 20.27
C ASN A 831 2.72 -10.15 21.51
N GLY A 832 1.60 -9.45 21.31
CA GLY A 832 0.65 -9.10 22.39
C GLY A 832 1.13 -7.98 23.33
N GLN A 833 2.33 -7.43 23.12
CA GLN A 833 2.86 -6.28 23.87
C GLN A 833 2.62 -4.98 23.12
N VAL A 834 2.07 -3.98 23.82
CA VAL A 834 1.86 -2.62 23.28
C VAL A 834 3.13 -1.79 23.44
N PHE A 835 3.56 -1.14 22.36
CA PHE A 835 4.73 -0.28 22.29
C PHE A 835 4.35 1.21 22.35
N PRO A 836 5.32 2.12 22.64
CA PRO A 836 5.04 3.55 22.71
C PRO A 836 4.36 4.08 21.45
N GLY A 837 3.34 4.93 21.64
CA GLY A 837 2.52 5.40 20.54
C GLY A 837 3.09 6.60 19.80
N THR A 838 2.70 6.73 18.52
CA THR A 838 3.05 7.86 17.65
C THR A 838 1.79 8.51 17.08
N ASP A 839 1.76 9.84 17.02
CA ASP A 839 0.66 10.59 16.42
C ASP A 839 0.68 10.43 14.90
N LEU A 840 -0.32 9.71 14.36
CA LEU A 840 -0.47 9.44 12.93
C LEU A 840 -1.17 10.61 12.21
N VAL A 841 -2.19 11.19 12.85
CA VAL A 841 -2.94 12.35 12.33
C VAL A 841 -3.06 13.39 13.42
N GLN A 842 -2.93 14.67 13.05
CA GLN A 842 -3.14 15.80 13.94
C GLN A 842 -4.25 16.72 13.41
N GLY A 843 -4.82 17.55 14.30
CA GLY A 843 -5.86 18.51 13.92
C GLY A 843 -7.23 17.87 13.71
N LEU A 844 -7.54 16.82 14.49
CA LEU A 844 -8.89 16.28 14.57
C LEU A 844 -9.83 17.25 15.32
N MET A 845 -11.06 17.39 14.83
CA MET A 845 -12.06 18.31 15.36
C MET A 845 -13.01 17.58 16.31
N VAL A 846 -12.65 17.55 17.59
CA VAL A 846 -13.42 16.81 18.63
C VAL A 846 -13.66 15.37 18.18
N PRO A 847 -12.57 14.58 18.01
CA PRO A 847 -12.70 13.20 17.58
C PRO A 847 -13.36 12.35 18.67
N ASP A 848 -14.19 11.42 18.23
CA ASP A 848 -15.04 10.58 19.07
C ASP A 848 -14.82 9.10 18.71
N GLY A 849 -15.85 8.26 18.74
CA GLY A 849 -15.77 6.86 18.29
C GLY A 849 -15.23 6.66 16.87
N MET A 850 -14.68 5.47 16.62
CA MET A 850 -14.08 5.11 15.33
C MET A 850 -14.26 3.63 14.98
N THR A 851 -14.14 3.29 13.70
CA THR A 851 -14.14 1.91 13.19
C THR A 851 -13.09 1.74 12.09
N VAL A 852 -12.84 0.50 11.65
CA VAL A 852 -11.80 0.15 10.69
C VAL A 852 -12.35 -0.76 9.59
N ASP A 853 -11.95 -0.53 8.34
CA ASP A 853 -12.29 -1.43 7.23
C ASP A 853 -11.22 -2.53 7.01
N CYS A 854 -11.51 -3.48 6.12
CA CYS A 854 -10.60 -4.60 5.82
C CYS A 854 -9.26 -4.19 5.18
N HIS A 855 -9.10 -2.94 4.72
CA HIS A 855 -7.80 -2.39 4.27
C HIS A 855 -7.03 -1.71 5.41
N GLY A 856 -7.61 -1.66 6.61
CA GLY A 856 -7.04 -0.91 7.73
C GLY A 856 -7.32 0.59 7.66
N ASN A 857 -8.30 1.05 6.86
CA ASN A 857 -8.67 2.45 6.85
C ASN A 857 -9.51 2.79 8.09
N ILE A 858 -9.18 3.89 8.75
CA ILE A 858 -9.74 4.33 10.02
C ILE A 858 -10.82 5.39 9.78
N TYR A 859 -12.03 5.12 10.25
CA TYR A 859 -13.21 5.98 10.13
C TYR A 859 -13.45 6.66 11.47
N ILE A 860 -13.15 7.95 11.57
CA ILE A 860 -13.21 8.71 12.82
C ILE A 860 -14.40 9.66 12.81
N ALA A 861 -15.29 9.56 13.79
CA ALA A 861 -16.35 10.55 14.01
C ALA A 861 -15.75 11.88 14.52
N GLU A 862 -16.14 12.99 13.91
CA GLU A 862 -15.81 14.35 14.37
C GLU A 862 -17.08 15.07 14.82
N TYR A 863 -17.33 15.05 16.13
CA TYR A 863 -18.64 15.28 16.72
C TYR A 863 -19.28 16.60 16.29
N ASN A 864 -18.57 17.72 16.45
CA ASN A 864 -19.08 19.04 16.10
C ASN A 864 -19.01 19.34 14.59
N ALA A 865 -18.20 18.58 13.84
CA ALA A 865 -18.04 18.77 12.40
C ALA A 865 -19.09 18.00 11.57
N GLN A 866 -19.95 17.22 12.23
CA GLN A 866 -21.08 16.49 11.61
C GLN A 866 -20.62 15.57 10.47
N ARG A 867 -19.49 14.90 10.68
CA ARG A 867 -18.86 14.06 9.66
C ARG A 867 -18.02 12.96 10.27
N LEU A 868 -17.77 11.93 9.47
CA LEU A 868 -16.63 11.05 9.66
C LEU A 868 -15.50 11.48 8.72
N ARG A 869 -14.27 11.42 9.20
CA ARG A 869 -13.08 11.44 8.35
C ARG A 869 -12.49 10.04 8.25
N VAL A 870 -12.18 9.63 7.02
CA VAL A 870 -11.59 8.33 6.73
C VAL A 870 -10.12 8.52 6.40
N PHE A 871 -9.25 7.81 7.09
CA PHE A 871 -7.81 7.86 6.89
C PHE A 871 -7.28 6.48 6.52
N GLY A 872 -6.31 6.39 5.62
CA GLY A 872 -5.55 5.17 5.42
C GLY A 872 -4.62 4.88 6.60
N PRO A 873 -4.04 3.67 6.69
CA PRO A 873 -3.14 3.28 7.78
C PRO A 873 -1.87 4.13 7.86
N ASN A 874 -1.51 4.83 6.78
CA ASN A 874 -0.41 5.81 6.73
C ASN A 874 -0.81 7.24 7.14
N GLY A 875 -2.06 7.46 7.57
CA GLY A 875 -2.58 8.77 7.98
C GLY A 875 -3.07 9.66 6.84
N SER A 876 -3.04 9.20 5.59
CA SER A 876 -3.59 9.94 4.45
C SER A 876 -5.12 9.98 4.52
N GLN A 877 -5.74 11.16 4.38
CA GLN A 877 -7.20 11.26 4.39
C GLN A 877 -7.76 10.77 3.04
N LEU A 878 -8.59 9.74 3.07
CA LEU A 878 -9.21 9.12 1.89
C LEU A 878 -10.56 9.76 1.58
N ALA A 879 -11.40 9.90 2.61
CA ALA A 879 -12.78 10.35 2.44
C ALA A 879 -13.29 11.24 3.60
N THR A 880 -14.41 11.90 3.35
CA THR A 880 -15.23 12.58 4.36
C THR A 880 -16.68 12.19 4.15
N ILE A 881 -17.33 11.64 5.17
CA ILE A 881 -18.73 11.23 5.12
C ILE A 881 -19.55 12.21 5.96
N SER A 882 -20.34 13.05 5.32
CA SER A 882 -21.16 14.07 6.01
C SER A 882 -22.54 13.54 6.39
N VAL A 883 -23.08 14.09 7.48
CA VAL A 883 -24.46 13.89 7.95
C VAL A 883 -25.10 15.24 8.32
N ASP A 884 -26.37 15.23 8.71
CA ASP A 884 -27.14 16.43 9.04
C ASP A 884 -27.24 16.74 10.55
N ALA A 885 -26.50 16.01 11.41
CA ALA A 885 -26.38 16.31 12.84
C ALA A 885 -25.04 15.84 13.41
N LYS A 886 -24.79 16.08 14.70
CA LYS A 886 -23.55 15.66 15.35
C LYS A 886 -23.46 14.13 15.43
N VAL A 887 -22.26 13.61 15.21
CA VAL A 887 -21.95 12.16 15.16
C VAL A 887 -21.06 11.76 16.31
N THR A 888 -21.18 10.53 16.76
CA THR A 888 -20.53 10.04 17.98
C THR A 888 -19.70 8.80 17.71
N ASN A 889 -20.24 7.84 16.95
CA ASN A 889 -19.60 6.55 16.72
C ASN A 889 -20.01 5.96 15.37
N ALA A 890 -19.37 4.87 14.96
CA ALA A 890 -19.72 4.14 13.75
C ALA A 890 -19.35 2.66 13.81
N ALA A 891 -20.07 1.84 13.07
CA ALA A 891 -19.79 0.41 12.94
C ALA A 891 -20.19 -0.11 11.56
N PHE A 892 -19.41 -1.03 11.02
CA PHE A 892 -19.77 -1.76 9.81
C PHE A 892 -20.80 -2.85 10.11
N GLY A 893 -21.66 -3.14 9.15
CA GLY A 893 -22.73 -4.11 9.27
C GLY A 893 -23.41 -4.37 7.93
N GLY A 894 -24.65 -4.87 7.99
CA GLY A 894 -25.33 -5.45 6.83
C GLY A 894 -24.90 -6.89 6.59
N ASP A 895 -25.70 -7.64 5.82
CA ASP A 895 -25.44 -9.06 5.53
C ASP A 895 -24.12 -9.26 4.74
N ASP A 896 -23.67 -8.22 4.06
CA ASP A 896 -22.42 -8.16 3.29
C ASP A 896 -21.29 -7.43 4.02
N GLY A 897 -21.49 -6.95 5.25
CA GLY A 897 -20.49 -6.19 6.01
C GLY A 897 -20.09 -4.84 5.38
N LYS A 898 -20.80 -4.38 4.34
CA LYS A 898 -20.47 -3.16 3.57
C LYS A 898 -21.31 -1.94 3.93
N THR A 899 -22.23 -2.07 4.88
CA THR A 899 -23.05 -0.93 5.35
C THR A 899 -22.40 -0.30 6.57
N LEU A 900 -21.93 0.93 6.44
CA LEU A 900 -21.45 1.72 7.57
C LEU A 900 -22.63 2.42 8.25
N TYR A 901 -22.86 2.09 9.52
CA TYR A 901 -23.82 2.77 10.39
C TYR A 901 -23.11 3.82 11.22
N ILE A 902 -23.78 4.96 11.46
CA ILE A 902 -23.23 6.11 12.17
C ILE A 902 -24.24 6.52 13.25
N THR A 903 -23.81 6.63 14.50
CA THR A 903 -24.63 7.13 15.61
C THR A 903 -24.39 8.61 15.86
N GLY A 904 -25.32 9.27 16.55
CA GLY A 904 -25.19 10.68 16.90
C GLY A 904 -26.26 11.18 17.86
N GLU A 905 -26.54 12.49 17.83
CA GLU A 905 -27.56 13.13 18.67
C GLU A 905 -28.99 12.66 18.35
N GLY A 906 -29.40 11.54 18.95
CA GLY A 906 -30.75 10.97 18.85
C GLY A 906 -31.13 10.48 17.46
N ARG A 907 -30.14 10.14 16.63
CA ARG A 907 -30.29 9.69 15.24
C ARG A 907 -29.23 8.66 14.85
N VAL A 908 -29.56 7.86 13.84
CA VAL A 908 -28.65 6.94 13.17
C VAL A 908 -28.67 7.23 11.67
N TRP A 909 -27.50 7.20 11.03
CA TRP A 909 -27.37 7.25 9.58
C TRP A 909 -26.75 5.95 9.07
N LYS A 910 -26.90 5.69 7.77
CA LYS A 910 -26.21 4.61 7.09
C LYS A 910 -25.75 5.01 5.69
N ILE A 911 -24.68 4.37 5.24
CA ILE A 911 -24.20 4.45 3.87
C ILE A 911 -23.71 3.05 3.44
N GLY A 912 -24.09 2.64 2.22
CA GLY A 912 -23.48 1.46 1.60
C GLY A 912 -22.16 1.85 0.97
N LEU A 913 -21.11 1.11 1.29
CA LEU A 913 -19.77 1.27 0.73
C LEU A 913 -19.45 0.07 -0.18
N ASP A 914 -18.38 0.16 -0.95
CA ASP A 914 -17.87 -1.02 -1.66
C ASP A 914 -16.83 -1.79 -0.83
N VAL A 915 -16.55 -1.34 0.39
CA VAL A 915 -15.58 -1.96 1.30
C VAL A 915 -16.27 -2.66 2.47
N THR A 916 -15.76 -3.82 2.86
CA THR A 916 -16.19 -4.49 4.09
C THR A 916 -15.41 -3.96 5.29
N GLY A 917 -16.03 -3.88 6.47
CA GLY A 917 -15.29 -3.52 7.68
C GLY A 917 -15.62 -4.39 8.87
N THR A 918 -14.94 -4.12 9.99
CA THR A 918 -15.09 -4.92 11.20
C THR A 918 -16.41 -4.58 11.89
N PRO A 919 -17.25 -5.58 12.20
CA PRO A 919 -18.54 -5.36 12.86
C PRO A 919 -18.44 -4.96 14.34
N TYR A 920 -17.23 -5.03 14.92
CA TYR A 920 -16.89 -4.90 16.36
C TYR A 920 -17.54 -5.95 17.26
#